data_AF-A0A7C5AUW6-F1
#
_entry.id   AF-A0A7C5AUW6-F1
#
_cell.length_a   1.000
_cell.length_b   1.000
_cell.length_c   1.000
_cell.angle_alpha   90.00
_cell.angle_beta   90.00
_cell.angle_gamma   90.00
#
_symmetry.space_group_name_H-M   'P 1'
#
loop_
_entity.id
_entity.type
_entity.pdbx_description
1 polymer ?
#
loop_
_entity_poly.entity_id
_entity_poly.type
_entity_poly.pdbx_seq_one_letter_code
_entity_poly.pdbx_strand_id
1 'polypeptide(L)'
;MLKEDPALLKINGPFIAISATFTAEPLRDPLSFWLDRLGFNDQIEFAPYNQVFQQLLDPASLLACNRGGVNIVLVRLEDWGRFQNGATPEILEKEVHHLVDCLRSSAASLPSPLLVVICPSSPAFLARPGHADFVARMEQHIRTQLGGLQTVYFLEHRELEELYPLAEPYDPHSDELGHVPYKPEYFAALATFLARKIHALRMTPYKVIALDCDDTLWRGICGEDGPLGVVIDPPRHFLQQFMLAQHQAGMLLCLCSKNNMEDVLETFRAHPEMPLSLEHFVALRINWTAKSANLASLAEELQLGLDSFIFIDDNAQECGEVQARRPEVLTLQLPEASEEIPDFLRHVWAFDRLRITEEDTRRTALYRQQIERSRLEKQAKTLEEFIASLKLEVRITPLKPEGLTRAAQLTQRTNQMNFTTIRRSEADLQHLMAGGAECLAVDVSDRFGSYGFTGLAIFSTEGEALKVDTFLLSCRVLGRGVEHRLLARLGEIAAERGLTRVDVPFIPTARNHPALMFLESVGSRFKTSTEAGFLFSFPTAYACEIKYKPAAAPPATLERIPQPETQAREPVDYAYIATRLRSVEQILQQMHGVRPAQPAPQRQEAPRTDLERQLAELWAELLRVPSVGIHDNFFDLGGHSLLAVELLSRVRQKFNVDLSLDLVYASAFTVAELAKAIELQMIEQAGPEQYAEILAELEKLSDEEARALLERELQSPAGEKSG
;
A
#
# COMPACT_ATOMS: atom_id res chain seq x y z
N MET A 1 10.97 21.93 30.17
CA MET A 1 11.95 20.85 29.92
C MET A 1 11.39 19.58 30.53
N LEU A 2 10.49 18.92 29.80
CA LEU A 2 10.13 17.53 30.05
C LEU A 2 11.24 16.69 29.40
N LYS A 3 11.78 15.72 30.14
CA LYS A 3 12.84 14.83 29.66
C LYS A 3 12.26 14.00 28.50
N GLU A 4 12.82 14.19 27.32
CA GLU A 4 12.63 13.32 26.16
C GLU A 4 13.07 11.90 26.54
N ASP A 5 12.22 10.91 26.29
CA ASP A 5 12.53 9.50 26.50
C ASP A 5 13.61 9.05 25.47
N PRO A 6 14.81 8.63 25.90
CA PRO A 6 15.93 8.31 25.00
C PRO A 6 15.69 7.12 24.05
N ALA A 7 14.60 6.36 24.21
CA ALA A 7 14.28 5.20 23.39
C ALA A 7 13.69 5.58 22.01
N LEU A 8 12.84 6.61 21.94
CA LEU A 8 12.13 7.00 20.71
C LEU A 8 13.02 7.71 19.68
N LEU A 9 14.16 8.25 20.10
CA LEU A 9 15.13 8.99 19.26
C LEU A 9 16.16 8.09 18.55
N LYS A 10 16.07 6.76 18.69
CA LYS A 10 17.07 5.80 18.14
C LYS A 10 16.61 4.99 16.93
N ILE A 11 15.37 5.13 16.48
CA ILE A 11 14.87 4.36 15.33
C ILE A 11 15.23 5.12 14.04
N ASN A 12 16.40 4.81 13.47
CA ASN A 12 16.81 5.31 12.16
C ASN A 12 16.25 4.40 11.05
N GLY A 13 15.09 4.74 10.50
CA GLY A 13 14.48 4.04 9.36
C GLY A 13 12.94 4.06 9.38
N PRO A 14 12.27 3.70 8.28
CA PRO A 14 10.82 3.49 8.28
C PRO A 14 10.47 2.29 9.18
N PHE A 15 9.37 2.39 9.94
CA PHE A 15 8.90 1.32 10.81
C PHE A 15 7.38 1.16 10.74
N ILE A 16 6.90 -0.02 11.13
CA ILE A 16 5.47 -0.32 11.26
C ILE A 16 5.11 -0.15 12.73
N ALA A 17 4.29 0.86 13.01
CA ALA A 17 3.83 1.17 14.35
C ALA A 17 2.44 0.57 14.58
N ILE A 18 2.27 -0.26 15.59
CA ILE A 18 1.01 -0.96 15.87
C ILE A 18 0.48 -0.53 17.23
N SER A 19 -0.76 -0.05 17.27
CA SER A 19 -1.49 0.21 18.51
C SER A 19 -2.78 -0.59 18.51
N ALA A 20 -3.10 -1.24 19.64
CA ALA A 20 -4.28 -2.09 19.73
C ALA A 20 -5.02 -1.92 21.08
N THR A 21 -6.31 -2.26 21.10
CA THR A 21 -7.11 -2.34 22.34
C THR A 21 -6.88 -3.65 23.12
N PHE A 22 -6.22 -4.62 22.47
CA PHE A 22 -5.84 -5.93 22.99
C PHE A 22 -4.34 -6.19 22.77
N THR A 23 -3.82 -7.30 23.28
CA THR A 23 -2.41 -7.72 23.13
C THR A 23 -2.15 -8.19 21.70
N ALA A 24 -1.41 -7.41 20.92
CA ALA A 24 -1.22 -7.57 19.47
C ALA A 24 0.16 -8.12 19.07
N GLU A 25 1.06 -8.31 20.03
CA GLU A 25 2.42 -8.82 19.88
C GLU A 25 2.51 -10.15 19.10
N PRO A 26 1.54 -11.08 19.17
CA PRO A 26 1.55 -12.28 18.32
C PRO A 26 1.56 -12.00 16.81
N LEU A 27 1.28 -10.77 16.36
CA LEU A 27 1.43 -10.35 14.96
C LEU A 27 2.88 -10.23 14.50
N ARG A 28 3.85 -10.12 15.42
CA ARG A 28 5.25 -9.81 15.08
C ARG A 28 5.85 -10.82 14.11
N ASP A 29 5.81 -12.11 14.44
CA ASP A 29 6.48 -13.13 13.65
C ASP A 29 5.83 -13.32 12.26
N PRO A 30 4.49 -13.47 12.14
CA PRO A 30 3.86 -13.60 10.83
C PRO A 30 4.01 -12.33 9.98
N LEU A 31 4.01 -11.14 10.58
CA LEU A 31 4.21 -9.90 9.83
C LEU A 31 5.66 -9.78 9.35
N SER A 32 6.64 -10.09 10.20
CA SER A 32 8.08 -10.10 9.83
C SER A 32 8.33 -11.04 8.66
N PHE A 33 7.78 -12.26 8.70
CA PHE A 33 7.87 -13.22 7.60
C PHE A 33 7.46 -12.61 6.25
N TRP A 34 6.37 -11.84 6.23
CA TRP A 34 5.92 -11.18 5.01
C TRP A 34 6.78 -9.99 4.62
N LEU A 35 7.20 -9.14 5.57
CA LEU A 35 8.05 -8.00 5.28
C LEU A 35 9.38 -8.44 4.65
N ASP A 36 10.00 -9.48 5.21
CA ASP A 36 11.23 -10.07 4.69
C ASP A 36 11.03 -10.58 3.24
N ARG A 37 9.93 -11.31 3.00
CA ARG A 37 9.60 -11.83 1.66
C ARG A 37 9.25 -10.73 0.65
N LEU A 38 8.74 -9.59 1.11
CA LEU A 38 8.46 -8.41 0.27
C LEU A 38 9.69 -7.49 0.09
N GLY A 39 10.81 -7.81 0.75
CA GLY A 39 12.02 -6.98 0.73
C GLY A 39 11.87 -5.65 1.47
N PHE A 40 10.99 -5.61 2.48
CA PHE A 40 10.78 -4.46 3.36
C PHE A 40 11.63 -4.61 4.63
N ASN A 41 12.54 -3.65 4.87
CA ASN A 41 13.45 -3.65 6.03
C ASN A 41 12.86 -2.90 7.24
N ASP A 42 11.54 -2.82 7.35
CA ASP A 42 10.86 -2.06 8.38
C ASP A 42 10.92 -2.78 9.73
N GLN A 43 11.26 -2.03 10.78
CA GLN A 43 11.11 -2.54 12.15
C GLN A 43 9.64 -2.56 12.55
N ILE A 44 9.22 -3.53 13.35
CA ILE A 44 7.85 -3.61 13.89
C ILE A 44 7.90 -3.16 15.35
N GLU A 45 7.17 -2.09 15.66
CA GLU A 45 7.09 -1.51 17.00
C GLU A 45 5.65 -1.49 17.49
N PHE A 46 5.45 -1.93 18.73
CA PHE A 46 4.13 -1.95 19.37
C PHE A 46 4.04 -0.82 20.38
N ALA A 47 2.96 -0.05 20.31
CA ALA A 47 2.60 0.86 21.38
C ALA A 47 2.23 0.06 22.64
N PRO A 48 2.38 0.64 23.83
CA PRO A 48 1.98 -0.04 25.05
C PRO A 48 0.50 -0.41 25.03
N TYR A 49 0.17 -1.50 25.72
CA TYR A 49 -1.15 -2.10 25.76
C TYR A 49 -2.28 -1.08 26.05
N ASN A 50 -3.34 -1.15 25.23
CA ASN A 50 -4.56 -0.35 25.34
C ASN A 50 -4.36 1.18 25.30
N GLN A 51 -3.39 1.68 24.53
CA GLN A 51 -3.09 3.11 24.41
C GLN A 51 -3.55 3.77 23.09
N VAL A 52 -4.54 3.21 22.39
CA VAL A 52 -4.99 3.74 21.08
C VAL A 52 -5.29 5.25 21.11
N PHE A 53 -6.05 5.73 22.09
CA PHE A 53 -6.37 7.16 22.21
C PHE A 53 -5.15 8.03 22.48
N GLN A 54 -4.27 7.60 23.41
CA GLN A 54 -3.04 8.31 23.73
C GLN A 54 -2.14 8.40 22.50
N GLN A 55 -2.03 7.32 21.72
CA GLN A 55 -1.21 7.28 20.52
C GLN A 55 -1.75 8.20 19.41
N LEU A 56 -3.06 8.40 19.31
CA LEU A 56 -3.65 9.30 18.32
C LEU A 56 -3.58 10.78 18.72
N LEU A 57 -3.61 11.08 20.02
CA LEU A 57 -3.71 12.44 20.55
C LEU A 57 -2.36 13.06 20.93
N ASP A 58 -1.38 12.26 21.35
CA ASP A 58 -0.07 12.74 21.76
C ASP A 58 0.86 12.96 20.55
N PRO A 59 1.33 14.20 20.29
CA PRO A 59 2.26 14.48 19.19
C PRO A 59 3.63 13.81 19.31
N ALA A 60 4.00 13.34 20.51
CA ALA A 60 5.23 12.59 20.78
C ALA A 60 5.03 11.07 20.75
N SER A 61 3.84 10.61 20.35
CA SER A 61 3.51 9.18 20.30
C SER A 61 4.27 8.42 19.22
N LEU A 62 4.26 7.09 19.32
CA LEU A 62 4.84 6.21 18.31
C LEU A 62 4.22 6.47 16.93
N LEU A 63 2.89 6.64 16.86
CA LEU A 63 2.17 6.88 15.61
C LEU A 63 2.49 8.28 15.03
N ALA A 64 2.56 9.31 15.88
CA ALA A 64 2.81 10.68 15.45
C ALA A 64 4.26 10.89 14.95
N CYS A 65 5.21 10.21 15.58
CA CYS A 65 6.64 10.31 15.26
C CYS A 65 7.07 9.44 14.06
N ASN A 66 6.28 8.44 13.65
CA ASN A 66 6.63 7.55 12.55
C ASN A 66 6.71 8.29 11.21
N ARG A 67 7.91 8.53 10.66
CA ARG A 67 8.10 9.18 9.36
C ARG A 67 8.52 8.16 8.30
N GLY A 68 7.72 8.02 7.23
CA GLY A 68 8.05 7.16 6.09
C GLY A 68 7.71 5.68 6.27
N GLY A 69 7.16 5.30 7.43
CA GLY A 69 6.65 3.96 7.71
C GLY A 69 5.14 3.83 7.50
N VAL A 70 4.49 2.90 8.21
CA VAL A 70 3.03 2.71 8.22
C VAL A 70 2.54 2.58 9.66
N ASN A 71 1.44 3.25 9.98
CA ASN A 71 0.77 3.15 11.26
C ASN A 71 -0.42 2.18 11.16
N ILE A 72 -0.67 1.41 12.22
CA ILE A 72 -1.75 0.43 12.30
C ILE A 72 -2.47 0.60 13.64
N VAL A 73 -3.80 0.73 13.58
CA VAL A 73 -4.68 0.71 14.74
C VAL A 73 -5.63 -0.48 14.64
N LEU A 74 -5.59 -1.36 15.64
CA LEU A 74 -6.43 -2.54 15.75
C LEU A 74 -7.41 -2.35 16.92
N VAL A 75 -8.70 -2.36 16.63
CA VAL A 75 -9.72 -2.09 17.64
C VAL A 75 -10.69 -3.26 17.71
N ARG A 76 -10.91 -3.80 18.91
CA ARG A 76 -12.02 -4.71 19.19
C ARG A 76 -13.06 -3.93 20.01
N LEU A 77 -14.26 -3.72 19.47
CA LEU A 77 -15.25 -2.82 20.06
C LEU A 77 -15.69 -3.20 21.48
N GLU A 78 -15.62 -4.49 21.83
CA GLU A 78 -15.97 -4.99 23.16
C GLU A 78 -14.97 -4.61 24.25
N ASP A 79 -13.72 -4.26 23.89
CA ASP A 79 -12.63 -4.04 24.86
C ASP A 79 -12.86 -2.83 25.76
N TRP A 80 -13.54 -1.80 25.25
CA TRP A 80 -13.86 -0.61 26.04
C TRP A 80 -14.91 -0.89 27.14
N GLY A 81 -15.65 -1.99 27.01
CA GLY A 81 -16.58 -2.45 28.03
C GLY A 81 -15.93 -3.34 29.09
N ARG A 82 -14.70 -3.80 28.87
CA ARG A 82 -14.04 -4.83 29.70
C ARG A 82 -13.75 -4.35 31.12
N PHE A 83 -13.36 -3.09 31.29
CA PHE A 83 -13.06 -2.50 32.60
C PHE A 83 -14.26 -1.77 33.22
N GLN A 84 -15.41 -1.78 32.53
CA GLN A 84 -16.62 -1.11 32.97
C GLN A 84 -17.69 -2.15 33.35
N ASN A 85 -17.94 -2.31 34.65
CA ASN A 85 -19.02 -3.18 35.12
C ASN A 85 -20.37 -2.72 34.53
N GLY A 86 -20.93 -3.51 33.61
CA GLY A 86 -22.22 -3.22 32.98
C GLY A 86 -22.16 -2.32 31.75
N ALA A 87 -21.07 -2.34 30.97
CA ALA A 87 -20.97 -1.62 29.70
C ALA A 87 -22.16 -1.93 28.77
N THR A 88 -23.04 -0.95 28.60
CA THR A 88 -24.18 -1.05 27.68
C THR A 88 -23.75 -0.56 26.28
N PRO A 89 -24.46 -0.96 25.21
CA PRO A 89 -24.19 -0.48 23.86
C PRO A 89 -24.11 1.06 23.76
N GLU A 90 -24.91 1.79 24.55
CA GLU A 90 -24.91 3.26 24.56
C GLU A 90 -23.62 3.86 25.10
N ILE A 91 -22.94 3.17 26.02
CA ILE A 91 -21.65 3.61 26.56
C ILE A 91 -20.55 3.33 25.54
N LEU A 92 -20.54 2.14 24.95
CA LEU A 92 -19.57 1.75 23.93
C LEU A 92 -19.68 2.64 22.67
N GLU A 93 -20.89 3.04 22.30
CA GLU A 93 -21.15 3.97 21.20
C GLU A 93 -20.46 5.32 21.39
N LYS A 94 -20.37 5.82 22.63
CA LYS A 94 -19.64 7.07 22.93
C LYS A 94 -18.14 6.92 22.67
N GLU A 95 -17.56 5.79 23.06
CA GLU A 95 -16.13 5.51 22.81
C GLU A 95 -15.83 5.35 21.33
N VAL A 96 -16.74 4.73 20.56
CA VAL A 96 -16.64 4.67 19.09
C VAL A 96 -16.65 6.08 18.47
N HIS A 97 -17.60 6.92 18.87
CA HIS A 97 -17.66 8.30 18.38
C HIS A 97 -16.39 9.08 18.73
N HIS A 98 -15.89 8.92 19.95
CA HIS A 98 -14.65 9.54 20.39
C HIS A 98 -13.44 9.05 19.55
N LEU A 99 -13.34 7.74 19.27
CA LEU A 99 -12.29 7.19 18.40
C LEU A 99 -12.34 7.85 17.01
N VAL A 100 -13.52 7.96 16.42
CA VAL A 100 -13.70 8.59 15.10
C VAL A 100 -13.24 10.04 15.13
N ASP A 101 -13.59 10.81 16.16
CA ASP A 101 -13.16 12.20 16.29
C ASP A 101 -11.63 12.32 16.42
N CYS A 102 -10.99 11.43 17.20
CA CYS A 102 -9.53 11.35 17.32
C CYS A 102 -8.85 10.99 15.99
N LEU A 103 -9.39 10.01 15.25
CA LEU A 103 -8.85 9.60 13.95
C LEU A 103 -8.98 10.73 12.91
N ARG A 104 -10.12 11.43 12.89
CA ARG A 104 -10.35 12.54 11.95
C ARG A 104 -9.45 13.74 12.24
N SER A 105 -9.31 14.10 13.52
CA SER A 105 -8.46 15.22 13.93
C SER A 105 -6.97 14.96 13.70
N SER A 106 -6.51 13.73 13.92
CA SER A 106 -5.12 13.32 13.68
C SER A 106 -4.79 13.07 12.20
N ALA A 107 -5.78 12.76 11.34
CA ALA A 107 -5.55 12.42 9.93
C ALA A 107 -4.69 13.45 9.18
N ALA A 108 -4.91 14.75 9.41
CA ALA A 108 -4.17 15.81 8.70
C ALA A 108 -2.74 16.02 9.22
N SER A 109 -2.46 15.61 10.46
CA SER A 109 -1.15 15.81 11.10
C SER A 109 -0.26 14.57 11.02
N LEU A 110 -0.83 13.39 10.74
CA LEU A 110 -0.07 12.16 10.63
C LEU A 110 0.82 12.17 9.37
N PRO A 111 2.14 11.95 9.53
CA PRO A 111 3.11 11.95 8.44
C PRO A 111 3.06 10.70 7.54
N SER A 112 2.49 9.62 8.06
CA SER A 112 2.54 8.28 7.49
C SER A 112 1.12 7.74 7.38
N PRO A 113 0.83 6.85 6.41
CA PRO A 113 -0.47 6.22 6.27
C PRO A 113 -0.89 5.51 7.56
N LEU A 114 -2.18 5.61 7.90
CA LEU A 114 -2.79 4.91 9.04
C LEU A 114 -3.80 3.89 8.55
N LEU A 115 -3.54 2.61 8.81
CA LEU A 115 -4.48 1.51 8.62
C LEU A 115 -5.30 1.32 9.89
N VAL A 116 -6.63 1.30 9.76
CA VAL A 116 -7.55 1.08 10.89
C VAL A 116 -8.34 -0.18 10.63
N VAL A 117 -8.22 -1.16 11.53
CA VAL A 117 -8.94 -2.44 11.46
C VAL A 117 -9.85 -2.57 12.66
N ILE A 118 -11.13 -2.82 12.42
CA ILE A 118 -12.05 -3.26 13.46
C ILE A 118 -12.01 -4.79 13.47
N CYS A 119 -11.43 -5.35 14.53
CA CYS A 119 -11.28 -6.79 14.71
C CYS A 119 -12.60 -7.37 15.28
N PRO A 120 -12.93 -8.63 14.96
CA PRO A 120 -14.23 -9.18 15.24
C PRO A 120 -14.43 -9.38 16.75
N SER A 121 -15.65 -9.09 17.22
CA SER A 121 -16.01 -9.22 18.64
C SER A 121 -16.39 -10.66 18.99
N SER A 122 -16.11 -11.07 20.23
CA SER A 122 -16.30 -12.44 20.70
C SER A 122 -17.73 -12.95 20.49
N PRO A 123 -17.93 -14.26 20.22
CA PRO A 123 -19.26 -14.83 20.10
C PRO A 123 -20.12 -14.60 21.35
N ALA A 124 -19.49 -14.59 22.53
CA ALA A 124 -20.17 -14.33 23.80
C ALA A 124 -20.70 -12.88 23.91
N PHE A 125 -19.98 -11.90 23.36
CA PHE A 125 -20.43 -10.51 23.31
C PHE A 125 -21.53 -10.31 22.27
N LEU A 126 -21.37 -10.88 21.07
CA LEU A 126 -22.36 -10.78 19.99
C LEU A 126 -23.70 -11.45 20.35
N ALA A 127 -23.67 -12.51 21.16
CA ALA A 127 -24.87 -13.20 21.64
C ALA A 127 -25.73 -12.38 22.62
N ARG A 128 -25.19 -11.28 23.19
CA ARG A 128 -25.95 -10.42 24.10
C ARG A 128 -27.00 -9.61 23.33
N PRO A 129 -28.20 -9.38 23.90
CA PRO A 129 -29.25 -8.62 23.23
C PRO A 129 -28.77 -7.26 22.72
N GLY A 130 -29.01 -6.97 21.43
CA GLY A 130 -28.67 -5.70 20.78
C GLY A 130 -27.18 -5.48 20.45
N HIS A 131 -26.28 -6.38 20.81
CA HIS A 131 -24.84 -6.18 20.62
C HIS A 131 -24.37 -6.46 19.19
N ALA A 132 -24.91 -7.49 18.52
CA ALA A 132 -24.62 -7.73 17.10
C ALA A 132 -25.04 -6.53 16.22
N ASP A 133 -26.26 -6.01 16.45
CA ASP A 133 -26.75 -4.81 15.76
C ASP A 133 -25.88 -3.58 16.07
N PHE A 134 -25.44 -3.44 17.31
CA PHE A 134 -24.51 -2.38 17.71
C PHE A 134 -23.20 -2.44 16.91
N VAL A 135 -22.54 -3.61 16.87
CA VAL A 135 -21.28 -3.78 16.12
C VAL A 135 -21.46 -3.42 14.65
N ALA A 136 -22.50 -3.96 14.00
CA ALA A 136 -22.78 -3.67 12.60
C ALA A 136 -23.04 -2.17 12.33
N ARG A 137 -23.79 -1.49 13.20
CA ARG A 137 -24.02 -0.04 13.10
C ARG A 137 -22.73 0.75 13.29
N MET A 138 -21.90 0.39 14.26
CA MET A 138 -20.67 1.10 14.57
C MET A 138 -19.61 0.93 13.48
N GLU A 139 -19.44 -0.27 12.93
CA GLU A 139 -18.56 -0.49 11.78
C GLU A 139 -19.00 0.37 10.59
N GLN A 140 -20.31 0.40 10.28
CA GLN A 140 -20.84 1.25 9.22
C GLN A 140 -20.61 2.74 9.49
N HIS A 141 -20.75 3.16 10.75
CA HIS A 141 -20.48 4.53 11.15
C HIS A 141 -19.01 4.90 10.93
N ILE A 142 -18.07 4.09 11.43
CA ILE A 142 -16.62 4.30 11.28
C ILE A 142 -16.24 4.33 9.80
N ARG A 143 -16.70 3.35 9.01
CA ARG A 143 -16.50 3.30 7.54
C ARG A 143 -16.90 4.61 6.87
N THR A 144 -18.09 5.10 7.20
CA THR A 144 -18.65 6.33 6.62
C THR A 144 -17.84 7.56 7.03
N GLN A 145 -17.46 7.68 8.30
CA GLN A 145 -16.77 8.87 8.82
C GLN A 145 -15.29 8.95 8.45
N LEU A 146 -14.62 7.81 8.27
CA LEU A 146 -13.23 7.77 7.81
C LEU A 146 -13.11 7.82 6.28
N GLY A 147 -14.23 7.64 5.56
CA GLY A 147 -14.30 7.76 4.11
C GLY A 147 -13.81 9.12 3.61
N GLY A 148 -12.91 9.12 2.63
CA GLY A 148 -12.40 10.33 1.98
C GLY A 148 -11.22 11.02 2.69
N LEU A 149 -10.83 10.60 3.90
CA LEU A 149 -9.60 11.09 4.54
C LEU A 149 -8.38 10.67 3.74
N GLN A 150 -7.38 11.53 3.52
CA GLN A 150 -6.27 11.18 2.60
C GLN A 150 -5.27 10.16 3.17
N THR A 151 -5.03 10.18 4.47
CA THR A 151 -3.97 9.41 5.13
C THR A 151 -4.50 8.19 5.89
N VAL A 152 -5.82 8.10 6.11
CA VAL A 152 -6.47 7.03 6.89
C VAL A 152 -7.15 6.02 5.96
N TYR A 153 -6.93 4.74 6.20
CA TYR A 153 -7.48 3.63 5.44
C TYR A 153 -8.22 2.71 6.39
N PHE A 154 -9.54 2.69 6.28
CA PHE A 154 -10.38 1.72 6.99
C PHE A 154 -10.32 0.38 6.25
N LEU A 155 -9.98 -0.68 6.98
CA LEU A 155 -9.89 -2.04 6.46
C LEU A 155 -10.98 -2.91 7.09
N GLU A 156 -11.73 -3.61 6.26
CA GLU A 156 -12.87 -4.40 6.69
C GLU A 156 -12.42 -5.80 7.09
N HIS A 157 -12.78 -6.23 8.29
CA HIS A 157 -12.47 -7.58 8.74
C HIS A 157 -13.08 -8.66 7.83
N ARG A 158 -14.27 -8.41 7.27
CA ARG A 158 -14.91 -9.31 6.31
C ARG A 158 -14.03 -9.59 5.08
N GLU A 159 -13.23 -8.62 4.64
CA GLU A 159 -12.30 -8.84 3.52
C GLU A 159 -11.22 -9.85 3.91
N LEU A 160 -10.74 -9.81 5.15
CA LEU A 160 -9.83 -10.82 5.70
C LEU A 160 -10.51 -12.19 5.73
N GLU A 161 -11.74 -12.29 6.24
CA GLU A 161 -12.48 -13.57 6.31
C GLU A 161 -12.74 -14.18 4.93
N GLU A 162 -13.02 -13.37 3.91
CA GLU A 162 -13.25 -13.82 2.54
C GLU A 162 -11.97 -14.34 1.87
N LEU A 163 -10.80 -13.78 2.22
CA LEU A 163 -9.50 -14.19 1.70
C LEU A 163 -8.89 -15.37 2.49
N TYR A 164 -8.97 -15.31 3.81
CA TYR A 164 -8.35 -16.26 4.73
C TYR A 164 -9.38 -16.77 5.75
N PRO A 165 -10.33 -17.61 5.31
CA PRO A 165 -11.42 -18.08 6.16
C PRO A 165 -10.91 -18.95 7.32
N LEU A 166 -11.42 -18.70 8.52
CA LEU A 166 -11.10 -19.44 9.73
C LEU A 166 -12.39 -19.91 10.41
N ALA A 167 -12.46 -21.19 10.79
CA ALA A 167 -13.65 -21.76 11.41
C ALA A 167 -13.90 -21.25 12.83
N GLU A 168 -12.84 -21.05 13.62
CA GLU A 168 -12.93 -20.56 15.00
C GLU A 168 -11.71 -19.70 15.33
N PRO A 169 -11.79 -18.37 15.14
CA PRO A 169 -10.64 -17.48 15.31
C PRO A 169 -10.35 -17.09 16.77
N TYR A 170 -11.25 -17.37 17.71
CA TYR A 170 -11.17 -16.89 19.10
C TYR A 170 -10.49 -17.88 20.05
N ASP A 171 -9.77 -17.33 21.04
CA ASP A 171 -9.23 -18.08 22.17
C ASP A 171 -9.70 -17.46 23.50
N PRO A 172 -10.82 -17.93 24.08
CA PRO A 172 -11.36 -17.39 25.32
C PRO A 172 -10.40 -17.47 26.52
N HIS A 173 -9.55 -18.50 26.56
CA HIS A 173 -8.64 -18.73 27.68
C HIS A 173 -7.47 -17.73 27.65
N SER A 174 -6.86 -17.56 26.49
CA SER A 174 -5.82 -16.55 26.27
C SER A 174 -6.37 -15.12 26.39
N ASP A 175 -7.62 -14.91 25.99
CA ASP A 175 -8.33 -13.63 26.17
C ASP A 175 -8.45 -13.28 27.66
N GLU A 176 -8.86 -14.22 28.50
CA GLU A 176 -9.04 -14.01 29.94
C GLU A 176 -7.71 -13.71 30.65
N LEU A 177 -6.65 -14.47 30.33
CA LEU A 177 -5.37 -14.39 31.03
C LEU A 177 -4.50 -13.21 30.63
N GLY A 178 -4.46 -12.88 29.33
CA GLY A 178 -3.49 -11.93 28.77
C GLY A 178 -4.08 -10.94 27.78
N HIS A 179 -5.41 -10.89 27.65
CA HIS A 179 -6.11 -10.12 26.62
C HIS A 179 -5.57 -10.40 25.21
N VAL A 180 -5.33 -11.68 24.93
CA VAL A 180 -4.97 -12.20 23.61
C VAL A 180 -6.20 -12.90 23.05
N PRO A 181 -7.11 -12.19 22.36
CA PRO A 181 -8.46 -12.68 22.08
C PRO A 181 -8.55 -13.74 20.97
N TYR A 182 -7.50 -13.88 20.18
CA TYR A 182 -7.52 -14.67 18.96
C TYR A 182 -6.49 -15.80 18.99
N LYS A 183 -6.78 -16.87 18.24
CA LYS A 183 -5.84 -17.97 18.01
C LYS A 183 -4.69 -17.53 17.08
N PRO A 184 -3.54 -18.25 17.10
CA PRO A 184 -2.39 -17.94 16.24
C PRO A 184 -2.73 -17.87 14.75
N GLU A 185 -3.64 -18.72 14.29
CA GLU A 185 -4.11 -18.77 12.90
C GLU A 185 -4.74 -17.44 12.47
N TYR A 186 -5.51 -16.83 13.37
CA TYR A 186 -6.10 -15.51 13.12
C TYR A 186 -5.03 -14.43 13.06
N PHE A 187 -4.04 -14.44 13.95
CA PHE A 187 -2.93 -13.50 13.89
C PHE A 187 -2.11 -13.65 12.61
N ALA A 188 -1.89 -14.88 12.12
CA ALA A 188 -1.25 -15.11 10.83
C ALA A 188 -2.09 -14.58 9.66
N ALA A 189 -3.41 -14.79 9.68
CA ALA A 189 -4.32 -14.23 8.68
C ALA A 189 -4.31 -12.69 8.69
N LEU A 190 -4.42 -12.08 9.88
CA LEU A 190 -4.41 -10.64 10.06
C LEU A 190 -3.08 -10.02 9.63
N ALA A 191 -1.95 -10.61 10.01
CA ALA A 191 -0.63 -10.15 9.58
C ALA A 191 -0.46 -10.25 8.05
N THR A 192 -0.94 -11.35 7.44
CA THR A 192 -0.92 -11.52 5.98
C THR A 192 -1.76 -10.44 5.30
N PHE A 193 -2.95 -10.19 5.82
CA PHE A 193 -3.83 -9.14 5.32
C PHE A 193 -3.19 -7.75 5.47
N LEU A 194 -2.60 -7.42 6.62
CA LEU A 194 -1.89 -6.16 6.84
C LEU A 194 -0.70 -6.01 5.91
N ALA A 195 0.13 -7.05 5.75
CA ALA A 195 1.27 -7.05 4.84
C ALA A 195 0.83 -6.80 3.38
N ARG A 196 -0.25 -7.44 2.95
CA ARG A 196 -0.88 -7.22 1.64
C ARG A 196 -1.28 -5.75 1.44
N LYS A 197 -1.87 -5.12 2.47
CA LYS A 197 -2.26 -3.69 2.42
C LYS A 197 -1.04 -2.76 2.45
N ILE A 198 -0.02 -3.06 3.26
CA ILE A 198 1.25 -2.30 3.28
C ILE A 198 1.95 -2.39 1.93
N HIS A 199 1.97 -3.57 1.32
CA HIS A 199 2.48 -3.77 -0.02
C HIS A 199 1.73 -2.90 -1.03
N ALA A 200 0.39 -2.90 -1.00
CA ALA A 200 -0.44 -2.07 -1.87
C ALA A 200 -0.20 -0.55 -1.69
N LEU A 201 0.17 -0.07 -0.49
CA LEU A 201 0.57 1.33 -0.26
C LEU A 201 1.91 1.71 -0.93
N ARG A 202 2.80 0.74 -1.11
CA ARG A 202 4.21 0.98 -1.48
C ARG A 202 4.55 0.56 -2.91
N MET A 203 3.78 -0.35 -3.49
CA MET A 203 3.99 -0.81 -4.85
C MET A 203 3.62 0.28 -5.87
N THR A 204 4.27 0.26 -7.03
CA THR A 204 3.79 1.03 -8.17
C THR A 204 2.67 0.24 -8.83
N PRO A 205 1.45 0.79 -8.97
CA PRO A 205 0.33 0.06 -9.53
C PRO A 205 0.55 -0.25 -11.02
N TYR A 206 0.32 -1.50 -11.41
CA TYR A 206 0.14 -1.89 -12.81
C TYR A 206 -1.00 -1.10 -13.47
N LYS A 207 -0.96 -0.97 -14.79
CA LYS A 207 -1.91 -0.15 -15.55
C LYS A 207 -2.63 -0.93 -16.65
N VAL A 208 -2.01 -2.01 -17.15
CA VAL A 208 -2.52 -2.78 -18.28
C VAL A 208 -2.60 -4.26 -17.92
N ILE A 209 -3.68 -4.91 -18.32
CA ILE A 209 -3.84 -6.36 -18.30
C ILE A 209 -3.97 -6.81 -19.76
N ALA A 210 -3.02 -7.62 -20.22
CA ALA A 210 -3.07 -8.28 -21.52
C ALA A 210 -3.49 -9.74 -21.30
N LEU A 211 -4.57 -10.14 -21.95
CA LEU A 211 -5.17 -11.47 -21.81
C LEU A 211 -4.96 -12.28 -23.09
N ASP A 212 -4.62 -13.55 -22.94
CA ASP A 212 -4.86 -14.54 -23.98
C ASP A 212 -6.36 -14.84 -24.18
N CYS A 213 -6.72 -15.56 -25.24
CA CYS A 213 -8.10 -15.90 -25.57
C CYS A 213 -8.45 -17.36 -25.26
N ASP A 214 -7.92 -18.29 -26.07
CA ASP A 214 -8.26 -19.71 -26.00
C ASP A 214 -7.71 -20.32 -24.71
N ASP A 215 -8.49 -21.17 -24.07
CA ASP A 215 -8.24 -21.74 -22.74
C ASP A 215 -7.98 -20.73 -21.60
N THR A 216 -7.98 -19.42 -21.87
CA THR A 216 -7.88 -18.34 -20.89
C THR A 216 -9.24 -17.66 -20.64
N LEU A 217 -9.86 -17.06 -21.66
CA LEU A 217 -11.17 -16.38 -21.55
C LEU A 217 -12.35 -17.34 -21.69
N TRP A 218 -12.18 -18.39 -22.49
CA TRP A 218 -13.11 -19.50 -22.67
C TRP A 218 -12.32 -20.79 -22.75
N ARG A 219 -13.00 -21.93 -22.66
CA ARG A 219 -12.38 -23.24 -22.85
C ARG A 219 -12.54 -23.68 -24.30
N GLY A 220 -11.48 -24.22 -24.89
CA GLY A 220 -11.44 -24.66 -26.28
C GLY A 220 -10.76 -23.66 -27.22
N ILE A 221 -10.48 -24.11 -28.43
CA ILE A 221 -9.72 -23.39 -29.45
C ILE A 221 -10.70 -22.87 -30.50
N CYS A 222 -10.94 -21.55 -30.53
CA CYS A 222 -11.99 -20.97 -31.37
C CYS A 222 -11.82 -21.27 -32.87
N GLY A 223 -10.58 -21.39 -33.36
CA GLY A 223 -10.30 -21.75 -34.76
C GLY A 223 -10.54 -23.23 -35.11
N GLU A 224 -10.55 -24.13 -34.12
CA GLU A 224 -10.77 -25.57 -34.32
C GLU A 224 -12.20 -25.98 -33.96
N ASP A 225 -12.68 -25.56 -32.79
CA ASP A 225 -13.99 -25.87 -32.25
C ASP A 225 -15.10 -24.99 -32.85
N GLY A 226 -14.72 -23.86 -33.44
CA GLY A 226 -15.61 -22.85 -33.98
C GLY A 226 -16.25 -21.95 -32.92
N PRO A 227 -16.89 -20.83 -33.33
CA PRO A 227 -17.41 -19.82 -32.41
C PRO A 227 -18.44 -20.29 -31.39
N LEU A 228 -19.19 -21.37 -31.68
CA LEU A 228 -20.21 -21.94 -30.78
C LEU A 228 -19.71 -23.19 -30.03
N GLY A 229 -18.51 -23.68 -30.36
CA GLY A 229 -17.91 -24.88 -29.75
C GLY A 229 -17.15 -24.58 -28.46
N VAL A 230 -16.75 -23.32 -28.26
CA VAL A 230 -16.07 -22.89 -27.02
C VAL A 230 -17.04 -22.84 -25.85
N VAL A 231 -16.53 -23.02 -24.64
CA VAL A 231 -17.34 -23.10 -23.41
C VAL A 231 -16.90 -22.07 -22.39
N ILE A 232 -17.84 -21.26 -21.91
CA ILE A 232 -17.64 -20.33 -20.82
C ILE A 232 -18.07 -21.02 -19.52
N ASP A 233 -17.14 -21.77 -18.93
CA ASP A 233 -17.35 -22.46 -17.67
C ASP A 233 -17.36 -21.48 -16.46
N PRO A 234 -17.85 -21.90 -15.28
CA PRO A 234 -17.92 -21.02 -14.12
C PRO A 234 -16.58 -20.36 -13.71
N PRO A 235 -15.42 -21.06 -13.74
CA PRO A 235 -14.13 -20.42 -13.46
C PRO A 235 -13.73 -19.33 -14.45
N ARG A 236 -13.91 -19.55 -15.76
CA ARG A 236 -13.58 -18.53 -16.77
C ARG A 236 -14.58 -17.39 -16.77
N HIS A 237 -15.86 -17.67 -16.47
CA HIS A 237 -16.84 -16.63 -16.20
C HIS A 237 -16.41 -15.75 -15.01
N PHE A 238 -15.91 -16.36 -13.92
CA PHE A 238 -15.35 -15.60 -12.79
C PHE A 238 -14.13 -14.78 -13.20
N LEU A 239 -13.20 -15.34 -13.98
CA LEU A 239 -12.05 -14.59 -14.51
C LEU A 239 -12.51 -13.35 -15.28
N GLN A 240 -13.48 -13.51 -16.18
CA GLN A 240 -14.01 -12.37 -16.95
C GLN A 240 -14.66 -11.31 -16.06
N GLN A 241 -15.44 -11.72 -15.04
CA GLN A 241 -16.01 -10.80 -14.05
C GLN A 241 -14.92 -10.07 -13.25
N PHE A 242 -13.86 -10.77 -12.88
CA PHE A 242 -12.71 -10.19 -12.19
C PHE A 242 -12.01 -9.15 -13.07
N MET A 243 -11.73 -9.46 -14.34
CA MET A 243 -11.10 -8.52 -15.27
C MET A 243 -12.01 -7.32 -15.55
N LEU A 244 -13.33 -7.51 -15.62
CA LEU A 244 -14.29 -6.42 -15.73
C LEU A 244 -14.24 -5.50 -14.50
N ALA A 245 -14.13 -6.05 -13.30
CA ALA A 245 -13.95 -5.26 -12.08
C ALA A 245 -12.62 -4.49 -12.10
N GLN A 246 -11.51 -5.11 -12.54
CA GLN A 246 -10.23 -4.42 -12.72
C GLN A 246 -10.33 -3.27 -13.75
N HIS A 247 -11.06 -3.48 -14.84
CA HIS A 247 -11.33 -2.44 -15.84
C HIS A 247 -12.14 -1.27 -15.25
N GLN A 248 -13.18 -1.56 -14.47
CA GLN A 248 -13.98 -0.54 -13.77
C GLN A 248 -13.14 0.22 -12.72
N ALA A 249 -12.14 -0.44 -12.14
CA ALA A 249 -11.13 0.17 -11.26
C ALA A 249 -10.04 0.95 -12.02
N GLY A 250 -10.11 1.06 -13.35
CA GLY A 250 -9.23 1.91 -14.16
C GLY A 250 -8.07 1.21 -14.85
N MET A 251 -8.01 -0.13 -14.83
CA MET A 251 -7.04 -0.90 -15.61
C MET A 251 -7.43 -0.92 -17.09
N LEU A 252 -6.43 -0.85 -17.97
CA LEU A 252 -6.63 -1.02 -19.41
C LEU A 252 -6.61 -2.51 -19.74
N LEU A 253 -7.59 -3.00 -20.50
CA LEU A 253 -7.60 -4.38 -20.98
C LEU A 253 -7.11 -4.44 -22.44
N CYS A 254 -6.25 -5.40 -22.75
CA CYS A 254 -5.81 -5.71 -24.10
C CYS A 254 -5.95 -7.20 -24.39
N LEU A 255 -6.16 -7.56 -25.65
CA LEU A 255 -6.02 -8.95 -26.11
C LEU A 255 -4.63 -9.15 -26.70
N CYS A 256 -3.96 -10.23 -26.30
CA CYS A 256 -2.67 -10.66 -26.83
C CYS A 256 -2.72 -12.17 -27.04
N SER A 257 -3.26 -12.60 -28.19
CA SER A 257 -3.54 -14.00 -28.50
C SER A 257 -2.96 -14.44 -29.86
N LYS A 258 -2.60 -15.73 -29.96
CA LYS A 258 -2.20 -16.39 -31.21
C LYS A 258 -3.39 -17.05 -31.88
N ASN A 259 -4.24 -16.23 -32.49
CA ASN A 259 -5.40 -16.68 -33.27
C ASN A 259 -5.51 -15.94 -34.61
N ASN A 260 -6.48 -16.39 -35.40
CA ASN A 260 -7.09 -15.57 -36.43
C ASN A 260 -8.03 -14.54 -35.78
N MET A 261 -7.96 -13.30 -36.25
CA MET A 261 -8.80 -12.20 -35.76
C MET A 261 -10.30 -12.50 -35.96
N GLU A 262 -10.71 -13.02 -37.12
CA GLU A 262 -12.14 -13.19 -37.40
C GLU A 262 -12.76 -14.24 -36.48
N ASP A 263 -12.09 -15.36 -36.24
CA ASP A 263 -12.57 -16.44 -35.37
C ASP A 263 -12.81 -15.94 -33.94
N VAL A 264 -11.90 -15.11 -33.41
CA VAL A 264 -12.07 -14.47 -32.09
C VAL A 264 -13.26 -13.51 -32.11
N LEU A 265 -13.38 -12.66 -33.13
CA LEU A 265 -14.49 -11.70 -33.24
C LEU A 265 -15.85 -12.42 -33.35
N GLU A 266 -15.93 -13.51 -34.12
CA GLU A 266 -17.14 -14.33 -34.24
C GLU A 266 -17.49 -15.00 -32.91
N THR A 267 -16.48 -15.47 -32.16
CA THR A 267 -16.68 -16.05 -30.82
C THR A 267 -17.31 -15.05 -29.86
N PHE A 268 -16.81 -13.80 -29.82
CA PHE A 268 -17.44 -12.73 -29.03
C PHE A 268 -18.87 -12.41 -29.47
N ARG A 269 -19.19 -12.54 -30.77
CA ARG A 269 -20.56 -12.32 -31.28
C ARG A 269 -21.48 -13.49 -30.93
N ALA A 270 -20.96 -14.71 -30.92
CA ALA A 270 -21.70 -15.94 -30.63
C ALA A 270 -22.06 -16.07 -29.15
N HIS A 271 -21.27 -15.47 -28.26
CA HIS A 271 -21.42 -15.55 -26.82
C HIS A 271 -21.67 -14.17 -26.15
N PRO A 272 -22.85 -13.55 -26.39
CA PRO A 272 -23.20 -12.26 -25.80
C PRO A 272 -23.37 -12.29 -24.27
N GLU A 273 -23.47 -13.49 -23.68
CA GLU A 273 -23.53 -13.71 -22.23
C GLU A 273 -22.19 -13.50 -21.52
N MET A 274 -21.07 -13.42 -22.27
CA MET A 274 -19.76 -13.17 -21.69
C MET A 274 -19.72 -11.84 -20.93
N PRO A 275 -19.21 -11.81 -19.68
CA PRO A 275 -19.06 -10.56 -18.93
C PRO A 275 -18.19 -9.54 -19.66
N LEU A 276 -17.14 -9.99 -20.37
CA LEU A 276 -16.31 -9.12 -21.19
C LEU A 276 -16.84 -9.09 -22.63
N SER A 277 -17.18 -7.89 -23.10
CA SER A 277 -17.37 -7.60 -24.52
C SER A 277 -16.10 -6.98 -25.15
N LEU A 278 -16.00 -7.02 -26.48
CA LEU A 278 -14.92 -6.36 -27.24
C LEU A 278 -14.76 -4.87 -26.91
N GLU A 279 -15.83 -4.22 -26.48
CA GLU A 279 -15.81 -2.81 -26.13
C GLU A 279 -15.00 -2.52 -24.87
N HIS A 280 -14.64 -3.51 -24.05
CA HIS A 280 -13.82 -3.33 -22.86
C HIS A 280 -12.32 -3.25 -23.18
N PHE A 281 -11.91 -3.78 -24.34
CA PHE A 281 -10.51 -3.83 -24.75
C PHE A 281 -10.10 -2.55 -25.48
N VAL A 282 -8.98 -1.95 -25.07
CA VAL A 282 -8.48 -0.71 -25.69
C VAL A 282 -7.59 -0.97 -26.90
N ALA A 283 -6.99 -2.16 -26.99
CA ALA A 283 -6.14 -2.56 -28.10
C ALA A 283 -6.10 -4.10 -28.22
N LEU A 284 -5.96 -4.58 -29.46
CA LEU A 284 -5.97 -6.02 -29.79
C LEU A 284 -4.68 -6.39 -30.53
N ARG A 285 -4.08 -7.51 -30.16
CA ARG A 285 -3.01 -8.20 -30.88
C ARG A 285 -3.39 -9.67 -31.03
N ILE A 286 -4.13 -9.94 -32.09
CA ILE A 286 -4.60 -11.28 -32.44
C ILE A 286 -3.94 -11.66 -33.74
N ASN A 287 -2.82 -12.38 -33.64
CA ASN A 287 -1.97 -12.78 -34.76
C ASN A 287 -0.94 -13.83 -34.31
N TRP A 288 -0.24 -14.45 -35.26
CA TRP A 288 0.74 -15.51 -34.98
C TRP A 288 2.14 -15.02 -34.59
N THR A 289 2.32 -13.73 -34.28
CA THR A 289 3.61 -13.24 -33.78
C THR A 289 3.81 -13.61 -32.30
N ALA A 290 5.06 -13.59 -31.84
CA ALA A 290 5.38 -13.94 -30.46
C ALA A 290 4.67 -13.01 -29.45
N LYS A 291 4.18 -13.54 -28.33
CA LYS A 291 3.45 -12.79 -27.30
C LYS A 291 4.29 -11.64 -26.76
N SER A 292 5.57 -11.87 -26.49
CA SER A 292 6.52 -10.83 -26.08
C SER A 292 6.65 -9.65 -27.06
N ALA A 293 6.55 -9.91 -28.36
CA ALA A 293 6.61 -8.88 -29.40
C ALA A 293 5.29 -8.11 -29.52
N ASN A 294 4.16 -8.82 -29.41
CA ASN A 294 2.83 -8.21 -29.35
C ASN A 294 2.68 -7.31 -28.12
N LEU A 295 3.15 -7.73 -26.96
CA LEU A 295 3.17 -6.91 -25.73
C LEU A 295 4.03 -5.65 -25.89
N ALA A 296 5.22 -5.76 -26.48
CA ALA A 296 6.05 -4.59 -26.79
C ALA A 296 5.34 -3.60 -27.74
N SER A 297 4.65 -4.12 -28.75
CA SER A 297 3.85 -3.31 -29.66
C SER A 297 2.66 -2.64 -28.96
N LEU A 298 1.99 -3.33 -28.03
CA LEU A 298 0.92 -2.76 -27.20
C LEU A 298 1.46 -1.65 -26.30
N ALA A 299 2.59 -1.87 -25.64
CA ALA A 299 3.26 -0.88 -24.80
C ALA A 299 3.63 0.39 -25.59
N GLU A 300 4.12 0.24 -26.82
CA GLU A 300 4.42 1.37 -27.70
C GLU A 300 3.16 2.14 -28.11
N GLU A 301 2.10 1.45 -28.52
CA GLU A 301 0.81 2.05 -28.89
C GLU A 301 0.18 2.81 -27.73
N LEU A 302 0.21 2.22 -26.53
CA LEU A 302 -0.31 2.82 -25.31
C LEU A 302 0.64 3.86 -24.69
N GLN A 303 1.87 3.99 -25.20
CA GLN A 303 2.90 4.88 -24.63
C GLN A 303 3.14 4.61 -23.13
N LEU A 304 3.17 3.33 -22.76
CA LEU A 304 3.40 2.85 -21.40
C LEU A 304 4.65 1.97 -21.35
N GLY A 305 5.30 1.92 -20.19
CA GLY A 305 6.39 0.99 -19.93
C GLY A 305 5.86 -0.44 -19.75
N LEU A 306 6.66 -1.44 -20.13
CA LEU A 306 6.32 -2.86 -19.98
C LEU A 306 6.22 -3.30 -18.51
N ASP A 307 6.93 -2.61 -17.62
CA ASP A 307 6.84 -2.71 -16.17
C ASP A 307 5.44 -2.42 -15.60
N SER A 308 4.56 -1.79 -16.40
CA SER A 308 3.17 -1.53 -16.03
C SER A 308 2.17 -2.57 -16.55
N PHE A 309 2.64 -3.62 -17.22
CA PHE A 309 1.80 -4.67 -17.80
C PHE A 309 1.73 -5.91 -16.91
N ILE A 310 0.54 -6.49 -16.84
CA ILE A 310 0.27 -7.85 -16.38
C ILE A 310 -0.15 -8.65 -17.62
N PHE A 311 0.50 -9.78 -17.88
CA PHE A 311 0.12 -10.72 -18.93
C PHE A 311 -0.43 -12.00 -18.29
N ILE A 312 -1.59 -12.45 -18.75
CA ILE A 312 -2.26 -13.66 -18.25
C ILE A 312 -2.52 -14.60 -19.42
N ASP A 313 -2.08 -15.85 -19.25
CA ASP A 313 -2.17 -16.92 -20.24
C ASP A 313 -2.17 -18.25 -19.46
N ASP A 314 -2.87 -19.28 -19.93
CA ASP A 314 -2.83 -20.61 -19.32
C ASP A 314 -1.61 -21.42 -19.79
N ASN A 315 -1.07 -21.09 -20.96
CA ASN A 315 -0.02 -21.85 -21.61
C ASN A 315 1.37 -21.54 -21.01
N ALA A 316 1.94 -22.51 -20.30
CA ALA A 316 3.26 -22.43 -19.68
C ALA A 316 4.39 -22.01 -20.65
N GLN A 317 4.32 -22.43 -21.92
CA GLN A 317 5.33 -22.10 -22.93
C GLN A 317 5.25 -20.63 -23.32
N GLU A 318 4.05 -20.09 -23.51
CA GLU A 318 3.86 -18.67 -23.83
C GLU A 318 4.22 -17.79 -22.63
N CYS A 319 3.84 -18.19 -21.40
CA CYS A 319 4.28 -17.51 -20.18
C CYS A 319 5.81 -17.50 -20.05
N GLY A 320 6.47 -18.66 -20.24
CA GLY A 320 7.93 -18.76 -20.20
C GLY A 320 8.63 -17.93 -21.28
N GLU A 321 8.02 -17.83 -22.48
CA GLU A 321 8.53 -16.99 -23.57
C GLU A 321 8.52 -15.50 -23.21
N VAL A 322 7.42 -15.02 -22.62
CA VAL A 322 7.30 -13.63 -22.18
C VAL A 322 8.25 -13.35 -21.03
N GLN A 323 8.31 -14.21 -20.00
CA GLN A 323 9.22 -14.04 -18.87
C GLN A 323 10.69 -13.98 -19.31
N ALA A 324 11.10 -14.81 -20.27
CA ALA A 324 12.49 -14.84 -20.76
C ALA A 324 12.86 -13.61 -21.60
N ARG A 325 11.93 -13.08 -22.41
CA ARG A 325 12.23 -11.97 -23.34
C ARG A 325 11.84 -10.59 -22.82
N ARG A 326 10.89 -10.52 -21.89
CA ARG A 326 10.27 -9.31 -21.33
C ARG A 326 10.07 -9.48 -19.81
N PRO A 327 11.15 -9.64 -19.03
CA PRO A 327 11.06 -9.84 -17.58
C PRO A 327 10.41 -8.67 -16.84
N GLU A 328 10.28 -7.50 -17.48
CA GLU A 328 9.58 -6.35 -16.93
C GLU A 328 8.06 -6.57 -16.86
N VAL A 329 7.49 -7.41 -17.73
CA VAL A 329 6.06 -7.73 -17.72
C VAL A 329 5.78 -8.75 -16.62
N LEU A 330 4.85 -8.42 -15.71
CA LEU A 330 4.37 -9.41 -14.75
C LEU A 330 3.57 -10.48 -15.49
N THR A 331 4.14 -11.68 -15.59
CA THR A 331 3.50 -12.80 -16.29
C THR A 331 2.89 -13.76 -15.28
N LEU A 332 1.57 -13.97 -15.38
CA LEU A 332 0.80 -14.84 -14.51
C LEU A 332 0.28 -16.02 -15.33
N GLN A 333 0.83 -17.21 -15.08
CA GLN A 333 0.30 -18.43 -15.63
C GLN A 333 -0.95 -18.85 -14.84
N LEU A 334 -2.07 -19.10 -15.53
CA LEU A 334 -3.25 -19.66 -14.87
C LEU A 334 -3.00 -21.09 -14.39
N PRO A 335 -3.60 -21.52 -13.27
CA PRO A 335 -3.51 -22.90 -12.80
C PRO A 335 -4.03 -23.90 -13.85
N GLU A 336 -3.36 -25.05 -13.98
CA GLU A 336 -3.80 -26.13 -14.89
C GLU A 336 -5.21 -26.63 -14.53
N ALA A 337 -5.49 -26.70 -13.23
CA ALA A 337 -6.81 -27.00 -12.68
C ALA A 337 -7.68 -25.74 -12.73
N SER A 338 -8.61 -25.66 -13.69
CA SER A 338 -9.38 -24.44 -13.92
C SER A 338 -10.24 -24.03 -12.72
N GLU A 339 -10.67 -24.97 -11.88
CA GLU A 339 -11.37 -24.69 -10.63
C GLU A 339 -10.57 -23.84 -9.63
N GLU A 340 -9.24 -23.80 -9.75
CA GLU A 340 -8.38 -22.98 -8.88
C GLU A 340 -8.24 -21.53 -9.37
N ILE A 341 -8.64 -21.22 -10.61
CA ILE A 341 -8.51 -19.87 -11.20
C ILE A 341 -9.11 -18.77 -10.29
N PRO A 342 -10.34 -18.93 -9.74
CA PRO A 342 -10.93 -17.90 -8.90
C PRO A 342 -10.11 -17.61 -7.64
N ASP A 343 -9.62 -18.66 -6.98
CA ASP A 343 -8.85 -18.54 -5.76
C ASP A 343 -7.44 -17.99 -6.03
N PHE A 344 -6.80 -18.44 -7.10
CA PHE A 344 -5.54 -17.89 -7.58
C PHE A 344 -5.64 -16.37 -7.81
N LEU A 345 -6.62 -15.90 -8.60
CA LEU A 345 -6.77 -14.47 -8.91
C LEU A 345 -7.01 -13.62 -7.66
N ARG A 346 -7.77 -14.12 -6.68
CA ARG A 346 -8.00 -13.41 -5.39
C ARG A 346 -6.71 -13.23 -4.59
N HIS A 347 -5.73 -14.10 -4.77
CA HIS A 347 -4.45 -14.09 -4.06
C HIS A 347 -3.30 -13.46 -4.84
N VAL A 348 -3.53 -12.98 -6.06
CA VAL A 348 -2.54 -12.17 -6.79
C VAL A 348 -2.57 -10.73 -6.27
N TRP A 349 -1.64 -10.37 -5.39
CA TRP A 349 -1.60 -9.05 -4.74
C TRP A 349 -1.30 -7.90 -5.71
N ALA A 350 -0.79 -8.18 -6.92
CA ALA A 350 -0.54 -7.18 -7.96
C ALA A 350 -1.81 -6.39 -8.38
N PHE A 351 -2.99 -7.00 -8.19
CA PHE A 351 -4.29 -6.39 -8.50
C PHE A 351 -4.82 -5.48 -7.39
N ASP A 352 -4.18 -5.46 -6.21
CA ASP A 352 -4.69 -4.72 -5.07
C ASP A 352 -4.67 -3.21 -5.30
N ARG A 353 -5.77 -2.57 -4.94
CA ARG A 353 -5.93 -1.11 -4.97
C ARG A 353 -6.62 -0.66 -3.69
N LEU A 354 -5.89 0.07 -2.85
CA LEU A 354 -6.45 0.63 -1.62
C LEU A 354 -7.39 1.80 -1.89
N ARG A 355 -7.17 2.53 -2.99
CA ARG A 355 -8.03 3.59 -3.47
C ARG A 355 -8.08 3.59 -4.97
N ILE A 356 -9.29 3.76 -5.48
CA ILE A 356 -9.55 4.05 -6.88
C ILE A 356 -9.80 5.56 -6.94
N THR A 357 -8.95 6.29 -7.65
CA THR A 357 -9.11 7.74 -7.82
C THR A 357 -10.09 8.05 -8.96
N GLU A 358 -10.65 9.27 -8.99
CA GLU A 358 -11.41 9.73 -10.16
C GLU A 358 -10.57 9.75 -11.45
N GLU A 359 -9.25 9.84 -11.32
CA GLU A 359 -8.34 9.74 -12.47
C GLU A 359 -8.21 8.29 -12.96
N ASP A 360 -8.23 7.30 -12.07
CA ASP A 360 -8.23 5.88 -12.44
C ASP A 360 -9.52 5.51 -13.19
N THR A 361 -10.69 5.93 -12.70
CA THR A 361 -11.98 5.63 -13.37
C THR A 361 -12.12 6.29 -14.73
N ARG A 362 -11.46 7.44 -14.96
CA ARG A 362 -11.44 8.13 -16.26
C ARG A 362 -10.31 7.67 -17.19
N ARG A 363 -9.38 6.83 -16.73
CA ARG A 363 -8.17 6.43 -17.47
C ARG A 363 -8.50 5.73 -18.79
N THR A 364 -9.39 4.74 -18.78
CA THR A 364 -9.77 4.00 -20.00
C THR A 364 -10.33 4.92 -21.07
N ALA A 365 -11.22 5.86 -20.70
CA ALA A 365 -11.81 6.81 -21.64
C ALA A 365 -10.74 7.74 -22.23
N LEU A 366 -9.83 8.26 -21.41
CA LEU A 366 -8.72 9.10 -21.86
C LEU A 366 -7.78 8.35 -22.83
N TYR A 367 -7.51 7.08 -22.57
CA TYR A 367 -6.69 6.24 -23.44
C TYR A 367 -7.36 5.96 -24.78
N ARG A 368 -8.66 5.63 -24.79
CA ARG A 368 -9.39 5.49 -26.07
C ARG A 368 -9.38 6.76 -26.88
N GLN A 369 -9.60 7.90 -26.24
CA GLN A 369 -9.48 9.21 -26.90
C GLN A 369 -8.07 9.42 -27.48
N GLN A 370 -7.03 9.02 -26.75
CA GLN A 370 -5.63 9.13 -27.20
C GLN A 370 -5.31 8.19 -28.38
N ILE A 371 -5.81 6.95 -28.36
CA ILE A 371 -5.65 5.99 -29.46
C ILE A 371 -6.34 6.52 -30.72
N GLU A 372 -7.57 7.02 -30.61
CA GLU A 372 -8.29 7.64 -31.73
C GLU A 372 -7.57 8.88 -32.27
N ARG A 373 -6.99 9.71 -31.39
CA ARG A 373 -6.13 10.84 -31.79
C ARG A 373 -4.89 10.36 -32.54
N SER A 374 -4.19 9.34 -32.05
CA SER A 374 -3.00 8.79 -32.71
C SER A 374 -3.34 8.13 -34.05
N ARG A 375 -4.50 7.48 -34.16
CA ARG A 375 -4.99 6.90 -35.41
C ARG A 375 -5.24 7.97 -36.47
N LEU A 376 -5.87 9.08 -36.10
CA LEU A 376 -6.00 10.24 -36.98
C LEU A 376 -4.66 10.84 -37.37
N GLU A 377 -3.73 10.96 -36.42
CA GLU A 377 -2.39 11.48 -36.67
C GLU A 377 -1.66 10.66 -37.72
N LYS A 378 -1.75 9.32 -37.64
CA LYS A 378 -1.16 8.39 -38.63
C LYS A 378 -1.87 8.43 -39.99
N GLN A 379 -3.16 8.78 -40.03
CA GLN A 379 -3.95 8.86 -41.26
C GLN A 379 -3.82 10.22 -41.97
N ALA A 380 -3.52 11.28 -41.23
CA ALA A 380 -3.36 12.62 -41.76
C ALA A 380 -2.08 12.74 -42.62
N LYS A 381 -2.19 13.39 -43.78
CA LYS A 381 -1.05 13.57 -44.68
C LYS A 381 -0.16 14.73 -44.25
N THR A 382 -0.71 15.70 -43.52
CA THR A 382 0.00 16.88 -43.00
C THR A 382 -0.43 17.19 -41.57
N LEU A 383 0.43 17.89 -40.83
CA LEU A 383 0.11 18.39 -39.49
C LEU A 383 -1.11 19.32 -39.49
N GLU A 384 -1.30 20.08 -40.56
CA GLU A 384 -2.46 20.94 -40.77
C GLU A 384 -3.78 20.15 -40.85
N GLU A 385 -3.80 19.08 -41.64
CA GLU A 385 -4.96 18.21 -41.78
C GLU A 385 -5.31 17.53 -40.45
N PHE A 386 -4.28 17.07 -39.72
CA PHE A 386 -4.45 16.50 -38.39
C PHE A 386 -5.08 17.51 -37.42
N ILE A 387 -4.49 18.69 -37.25
CA ILE A 387 -4.97 19.70 -36.29
C ILE A 387 -6.38 20.18 -36.65
N ALA A 388 -6.67 20.38 -37.94
CA ALA A 388 -8.02 20.72 -38.41
C ALA A 388 -9.04 19.63 -38.08
N SER A 389 -8.65 18.35 -38.23
CA SER A 389 -9.52 17.20 -37.95
C SER A 389 -9.88 17.05 -36.47
N LEU A 390 -9.01 17.50 -35.56
CA LEU A 390 -9.24 17.46 -34.10
C LEU A 390 -10.39 18.39 -33.67
N LYS A 391 -10.65 19.49 -34.40
CA LYS A 391 -11.60 20.54 -34.00
C LYS A 391 -11.33 21.04 -32.57
N LEU A 392 -10.10 21.48 -32.32
CA LEU A 392 -9.70 22.01 -31.02
C LEU A 392 -10.53 23.23 -30.61
N GLU A 393 -11.12 23.17 -29.42
CA GLU A 393 -11.76 24.29 -28.72
C GLU A 393 -10.81 24.74 -27.60
N VAL A 394 -10.38 26.00 -27.65
CA VAL A 394 -9.52 26.60 -26.63
C VAL A 394 -10.35 27.62 -25.86
N ARG A 395 -10.57 27.34 -24.57
CA ARG A 395 -11.29 28.23 -23.65
C ARG A 395 -10.31 28.93 -22.74
N ILE A 396 -10.31 30.26 -22.78
CA ILE A 396 -9.46 31.11 -21.92
C ILE A 396 -10.38 31.92 -21.02
N THR A 397 -10.28 31.71 -19.71
CA THR A 397 -11.16 32.32 -18.70
C THR A 397 -10.35 32.89 -17.54
N PRO A 398 -10.87 33.87 -16.79
CA PRO A 398 -10.26 34.28 -15.53
C PRO A 398 -10.13 33.10 -14.55
N LEU A 399 -8.98 33.00 -13.89
CA LEU A 399 -8.71 31.96 -12.88
C LEU A 399 -9.62 32.17 -11.67
N LYS A 400 -10.39 31.13 -11.32
CA LYS A 400 -11.24 31.12 -10.12
C LYS A 400 -10.49 30.54 -8.91
N PRO A 401 -10.92 30.83 -7.67
CA PRO A 401 -10.26 30.33 -6.47
C PRO A 401 -10.10 28.80 -6.42
N GLU A 402 -11.07 28.06 -6.95
CA GLU A 402 -11.02 26.58 -6.98
C GLU A 402 -9.90 26.05 -7.89
N GLY A 403 -9.40 26.88 -8.81
CA GLY A 403 -8.32 26.53 -9.74
C GLY A 403 -6.90 26.79 -9.20
N LEU A 404 -6.75 27.40 -8.02
CA LEU A 404 -5.46 27.84 -7.50
C LEU A 404 -4.49 26.67 -7.25
N THR A 405 -4.96 25.58 -6.63
CA THR A 405 -4.16 24.38 -6.42
C THR A 405 -3.62 23.83 -7.73
N ARG A 406 -4.45 23.81 -8.78
CA ARG A 406 -4.06 23.28 -10.08
C ARG A 406 -3.09 24.21 -10.81
N ALA A 407 -3.29 25.52 -10.71
CA ALA A 407 -2.37 26.53 -11.23
C ALA A 407 -0.99 26.42 -10.57
N ALA A 408 -0.93 26.29 -9.24
CA ALA A 408 0.31 26.10 -8.49
C ALA A 408 1.05 24.82 -8.94
N GLN A 409 0.35 23.68 -9.00
CA GLN A 409 0.91 22.43 -9.52
C GLN A 409 1.47 22.58 -10.94
N LEU A 410 0.78 23.32 -11.81
CA LEU A 410 1.20 23.52 -13.18
C LEU A 410 2.49 24.34 -13.27
N THR A 411 2.67 25.37 -12.43
CA THR A 411 3.93 26.14 -12.36
C THR A 411 5.12 25.28 -11.90
N GLN A 412 4.88 24.31 -11.02
CA GLN A 412 5.93 23.43 -10.50
C GLN A 412 6.38 22.37 -11.52
N ARG A 413 5.44 21.89 -12.35
CA ARG A 413 5.67 20.77 -13.28
C ARG A 413 6.07 21.21 -14.70
N THR A 414 5.72 22.43 -15.10
CA THR A 414 5.88 22.90 -16.49
C THR A 414 7.18 23.66 -16.70
N ASN A 415 8.12 23.04 -17.42
CA ASN A 415 9.43 23.63 -17.71
C ASN A 415 9.66 23.94 -19.20
N GLN A 416 9.03 23.21 -20.13
CA GLN A 416 9.33 23.33 -21.57
C GLN A 416 8.70 24.57 -22.21
N MET A 417 7.40 24.75 -22.00
CA MET A 417 6.66 25.92 -22.45
C MET A 417 6.32 26.79 -21.26
N ASN A 418 7.37 27.38 -20.69
CA ASN A 418 7.31 28.33 -19.59
C ASN A 418 8.34 29.44 -19.84
N PHE A 419 7.89 30.68 -19.96
CA PHE A 419 8.76 31.78 -20.39
C PHE A 419 9.76 32.21 -19.31
N THR A 420 9.36 32.15 -18.03
CA THR A 420 10.18 32.63 -16.91
C THR A 420 10.59 31.52 -15.95
N THR A 421 9.93 30.36 -16.00
CA THR A 421 10.14 29.20 -15.10
C THR A 421 9.93 29.48 -13.61
N ILE A 422 9.25 30.59 -13.29
CA ILE A 422 8.93 30.96 -11.91
C ILE A 422 7.92 29.95 -11.34
N ARG A 423 8.27 29.38 -10.18
CA ARG A 423 7.44 28.42 -9.45
C ARG A 423 6.66 29.15 -8.38
N ARG A 424 5.37 28.81 -8.24
CA ARG A 424 4.49 29.47 -7.27
C ARG A 424 3.71 28.45 -6.45
N SER A 425 3.60 28.73 -5.16
CA SER A 425 2.62 28.10 -4.28
C SER A 425 1.24 28.72 -4.46
N GLU A 426 0.22 28.12 -3.86
CA GLU A 426 -1.13 28.71 -3.82
C GLU A 426 -1.13 30.07 -3.14
N ALA A 427 -0.36 30.23 -2.06
CA ALA A 427 -0.24 31.49 -1.34
C ALA A 427 0.41 32.59 -2.20
N ASP A 428 1.43 32.26 -3.00
CA ASP A 428 2.08 33.22 -3.91
C ASP A 428 1.11 33.72 -4.98
N LEU A 429 0.30 32.81 -5.55
CA LEU A 429 -0.72 33.17 -6.54
C LEU A 429 -1.80 34.06 -5.93
N GLN A 430 -2.28 33.73 -4.73
CA GLN A 430 -3.24 34.56 -4.00
C GLN A 430 -2.68 35.96 -3.71
N HIS A 431 -1.42 36.05 -3.28
CA HIS A 431 -0.77 37.32 -3.01
C HIS A 431 -0.63 38.18 -4.28
N LEU A 432 -0.26 37.58 -5.41
CA LEU A 432 -0.19 38.29 -6.69
C LEU A 432 -1.56 38.80 -7.15
N MET A 433 -2.59 37.98 -7.03
CA MET A 433 -3.96 38.39 -7.36
C MET A 433 -4.45 39.52 -6.45
N ALA A 434 -4.14 39.47 -5.15
CA ALA A 434 -4.44 40.54 -4.22
C ALA A 434 -3.66 41.85 -4.55
N GLY A 435 -2.46 41.72 -5.11
CA GLY A 435 -1.65 42.83 -5.61
C GLY A 435 -2.10 43.43 -6.94
N GLY A 436 -3.23 42.98 -7.51
CA GLY A 436 -3.78 43.49 -8.76
C GLY A 436 -3.30 42.76 -10.02
N ALA A 437 -2.57 41.65 -9.89
CA ALA A 437 -2.24 40.80 -11.04
C ALA A 437 -3.47 39.97 -11.46
N GLU A 438 -3.68 39.86 -12.76
CA GLU A 438 -4.76 39.05 -13.33
C GLU A 438 -4.22 37.72 -13.82
N CYS A 439 -5.00 36.66 -13.58
CA CYS A 439 -4.66 35.30 -13.94
C CYS A 439 -5.69 34.73 -14.92
N LEU A 440 -5.24 34.19 -16.05
CA LEU A 440 -6.05 33.45 -17.01
C LEU A 440 -5.74 31.97 -16.94
N ALA A 441 -6.79 31.17 -16.85
CA ALA A 441 -6.78 29.72 -17.02
C ALA A 441 -7.02 29.37 -18.49
N VAL A 442 -6.32 28.33 -18.96
CA VAL A 442 -6.54 27.77 -20.30
C VAL A 442 -7.00 26.33 -20.19
N ASP A 443 -8.20 26.08 -20.69
CA ASP A 443 -8.78 24.75 -20.85
C ASP A 443 -8.89 24.42 -22.34
N VAL A 444 -8.47 23.22 -22.72
CA VAL A 444 -8.47 22.78 -24.11
C VAL A 444 -9.31 21.52 -24.24
N SER A 445 -10.13 21.43 -25.27
CA SER A 445 -10.86 20.22 -25.67
C SER A 445 -10.76 20.00 -27.16
N ASP A 446 -10.97 18.77 -27.60
CA ASP A 446 -11.16 18.43 -29.01
C ASP A 446 -12.42 17.58 -29.19
N ARG A 447 -12.67 17.11 -30.41
CA ARG A 447 -13.84 16.29 -30.71
C ARG A 447 -13.93 14.97 -29.92
N PHE A 448 -12.83 14.52 -29.32
CA PHE A 448 -12.78 13.26 -28.58
C PHE A 448 -12.90 13.47 -27.08
N GLY A 449 -12.42 14.60 -26.54
CA GLY A 449 -12.54 14.92 -25.13
C GLY A 449 -11.72 16.12 -24.67
N SER A 450 -11.79 16.42 -23.38
CA SER A 450 -11.05 17.52 -22.76
C SER A 450 -9.61 17.11 -22.40
N TYR A 451 -8.66 18.01 -22.66
CA TYR A 451 -7.28 17.95 -22.17
C TYR A 451 -7.16 18.49 -20.74
N GLY A 452 -8.22 19.14 -20.22
CA GLY A 452 -8.31 19.76 -18.91
C GLY A 452 -7.57 21.10 -18.80
N PHE A 453 -7.25 21.48 -17.55
CA PHE A 453 -6.50 22.68 -17.20
C PHE A 453 -5.06 22.56 -17.73
N THR A 454 -4.76 23.25 -18.82
CA THR A 454 -3.56 23.05 -19.65
C THR A 454 -2.66 24.26 -19.73
N GLY A 455 -3.08 25.44 -19.25
CA GLY A 455 -2.25 26.64 -19.29
C GLY A 455 -2.61 27.68 -18.26
N LEU A 456 -1.66 28.58 -18.03
CA LEU A 456 -1.77 29.70 -17.11
C LEU A 456 -1.04 30.92 -17.70
N ALA A 457 -1.71 32.07 -17.70
CA ALA A 457 -1.07 33.36 -17.95
C ALA A 457 -1.33 34.32 -16.76
N ILE A 458 -0.29 34.96 -16.25
CA ILE A 458 -0.36 35.97 -15.19
C ILE A 458 0.20 37.26 -15.76
N PHE A 459 -0.52 38.37 -15.61
CA PHE A 459 -0.09 39.67 -16.11
C PHE A 459 -0.63 40.83 -15.27
N SER A 460 -0.04 42.00 -15.45
CA SER A 460 -0.47 43.27 -14.87
C SER A 460 -0.47 44.36 -15.95
N THR A 461 -1.21 45.44 -15.70
CA THR A 461 -1.13 46.66 -16.53
C THR A 461 -0.13 47.62 -15.89
N GLU A 462 0.89 48.03 -16.65
CA GLU A 462 1.88 49.01 -16.20
C GLU A 462 2.14 50.07 -17.28
N GLY A 463 1.71 51.31 -17.03
CA GLY A 463 1.81 52.40 -18.00
C GLY A 463 1.02 52.08 -19.28
N GLU A 464 1.70 52.10 -20.42
CA GLU A 464 1.10 51.79 -21.73
C GLU A 464 1.29 50.32 -22.16
N ALA A 465 1.75 49.45 -21.26
CA ALA A 465 2.06 48.06 -21.57
C ALA A 465 1.28 47.06 -20.71
N LEU A 466 0.90 45.96 -21.31
CA LEU A 466 0.46 44.76 -20.59
C LEU A 466 1.71 43.92 -20.29
N LYS A 467 2.11 43.83 -19.03
CA LYS A 467 3.30 43.07 -18.62
C LYS A 467 2.92 41.65 -18.26
N VAL A 468 3.45 40.69 -19.00
CA VAL A 468 3.31 39.27 -18.71
C VAL A 468 4.35 38.89 -17.66
N ASP A 469 3.89 38.34 -16.55
CA ASP A 469 4.74 37.76 -15.52
C ASP A 469 4.95 36.25 -15.76
N THR A 470 3.86 35.57 -16.08
CA THR A 470 3.86 34.12 -16.31
C THR A 470 3.12 33.81 -17.58
N PHE A 471 3.71 32.94 -18.39
CA PHE A 471 3.04 32.30 -19.49
C PHE A 471 3.55 30.86 -19.53
N LEU A 472 2.63 29.92 -19.34
CA LEU A 472 2.97 28.52 -19.42
C LEU A 472 1.84 27.67 -20.00
N LEU A 473 2.25 26.60 -20.68
CA LEU A 473 1.37 25.59 -21.28
C LEU A 473 1.93 24.19 -21.04
N SER A 474 1.04 23.26 -20.74
CA SER A 474 1.34 21.84 -20.61
C SER A 474 1.83 21.25 -21.93
N CYS A 475 2.75 20.29 -21.86
CA CYS A 475 3.30 19.59 -23.02
C CYS A 475 2.22 18.94 -23.92
N ARG A 476 1.04 18.65 -23.36
CA ARG A 476 -0.06 17.94 -24.03
C ARG A 476 -0.73 18.75 -25.15
N VAL A 477 -0.57 20.08 -25.15
CA VAL A 477 -1.25 20.98 -26.10
C VAL A 477 -0.29 21.77 -27.00
N LEU A 478 1.01 21.48 -26.92
CA LEU A 478 2.04 22.25 -27.62
C LEU A 478 2.05 21.99 -29.12
N GLY A 479 2.33 23.05 -29.88
CA GLY A 479 2.41 22.97 -31.33
C GLY A 479 1.06 22.75 -32.00
N ARG A 480 -0.04 23.02 -31.27
CA ARG A 480 -1.42 22.91 -31.76
C ARG A 480 -2.11 24.26 -31.90
N GLY A 481 -1.36 25.36 -31.77
CA GLY A 481 -1.88 26.72 -31.88
C GLY A 481 -2.47 27.30 -30.60
N VAL A 482 -2.44 26.57 -29.47
CA VAL A 482 -2.91 27.07 -28.18
C VAL A 482 -2.05 28.22 -27.68
N GLU A 483 -0.73 28.11 -27.84
CA GLU A 483 0.24 29.16 -27.53
C GLU A 483 0.00 30.45 -28.34
N HIS A 484 -0.40 30.31 -29.60
CA HIS A 484 -0.74 31.45 -30.47
C HIS A 484 -2.03 32.12 -30.00
N ARG A 485 -3.07 31.34 -29.69
CA ARG A 485 -4.35 31.87 -29.21
C ARG A 485 -4.21 32.59 -27.88
N LEU A 486 -3.42 32.06 -26.94
CA LEU A 486 -3.19 32.67 -25.64
C LEU A 486 -2.44 34.00 -25.77
N LEU A 487 -1.39 34.05 -26.58
CA LEU A 487 -0.66 35.30 -26.84
C LEU A 487 -1.54 36.34 -27.56
N ALA A 488 -2.38 35.91 -28.51
CA ALA A 488 -3.36 36.78 -29.15
C ALA A 488 -4.41 37.31 -28.17
N ARG A 489 -4.85 36.50 -27.20
CA ARG A 489 -5.79 36.95 -26.16
C ARG A 489 -5.18 38.03 -25.27
N LEU A 490 -3.90 37.94 -24.94
CA LEU A 490 -3.18 39.01 -24.23
C LEU A 490 -3.14 40.30 -25.07
N GLY A 491 -2.94 40.19 -26.39
CA GLY A 491 -3.07 41.31 -27.33
C GLY A 491 -4.47 41.94 -27.34
N GLU A 492 -5.52 41.12 -27.40
CA GLU A 492 -6.92 41.58 -27.33
C GLU A 492 -7.19 42.34 -26.03
N ILE A 493 -6.73 41.81 -24.88
CA ILE A 493 -6.87 42.48 -23.58
C ILE A 493 -6.11 43.81 -23.56
N ALA A 494 -4.92 43.88 -24.14
CA ALA A 494 -4.19 45.12 -24.29
C ALA A 494 -4.94 46.14 -25.16
N ALA A 495 -5.57 45.69 -26.26
CA ALA A 495 -6.39 46.53 -27.13
C ALA A 495 -7.66 47.03 -26.43
N GLU A 496 -8.38 46.16 -25.71
CA GLU A 496 -9.55 46.49 -24.89
C GLU A 496 -9.22 47.58 -23.86
N ARG A 497 -7.97 47.64 -23.38
CA ARG A 497 -7.47 48.61 -22.40
C ARG A 497 -6.78 49.83 -23.00
N GLY A 498 -6.69 49.93 -24.32
CA GLY A 498 -6.01 51.04 -25.01
C GLY A 498 -4.49 51.06 -24.80
N LEU A 499 -3.88 49.92 -24.47
CA LEU A 499 -2.43 49.79 -24.29
C LEU A 499 -1.72 49.66 -25.65
N THR A 500 -0.49 50.16 -25.74
CA THR A 500 0.26 50.22 -27.00
C THR A 500 1.05 48.95 -27.30
N ARG A 501 1.37 48.16 -26.26
CA ARG A 501 2.17 46.94 -26.38
C ARG A 501 1.90 45.88 -25.32
N VAL A 502 2.34 44.65 -25.61
CA VAL A 502 2.40 43.51 -24.68
C VAL A 502 3.86 43.13 -24.47
N ASP A 503 4.32 43.23 -23.23
CA ASP A 503 5.70 42.99 -22.84
C ASP A 503 5.84 41.59 -22.24
N VAL A 504 6.60 40.73 -22.90
CA VAL A 504 6.74 39.30 -22.57
C VAL A 504 8.21 38.98 -22.22
N PRO A 505 8.55 38.87 -20.93
CA PRO A 505 9.90 38.49 -20.51
C PRO A 505 10.14 37.01 -20.75
N PHE A 506 11.39 36.67 -21.09
CA PHE A 506 11.86 35.30 -21.24
C PHE A 506 13.20 35.13 -20.52
N ILE A 507 13.27 34.14 -19.63
CA ILE A 507 14.47 33.77 -18.89
C ILE A 507 14.96 32.41 -19.42
N PRO A 508 16.11 32.35 -20.12
CA PRO A 508 16.59 31.12 -20.72
C PRO A 508 17.01 30.08 -19.67
N THR A 509 16.61 28.83 -19.89
CA THR A 509 17.02 27.65 -19.12
C THR A 509 17.34 26.50 -20.06
N ALA A 510 17.99 25.45 -19.56
CA ALA A 510 18.25 24.25 -20.36
C ALA A 510 16.98 23.53 -20.84
N ARG A 511 15.82 23.78 -20.20
CA ARG A 511 14.58 23.04 -20.46
C ARG A 511 13.52 23.82 -21.23
N ASN A 512 13.55 25.16 -21.25
CA ASN A 512 12.53 25.99 -21.90
C ASN A 512 12.89 26.48 -23.31
N HIS A 513 13.82 25.79 -23.98
CA HIS A 513 14.16 26.06 -25.38
C HIS A 513 12.95 26.04 -26.33
N PRO A 514 11.95 25.14 -26.19
CA PRO A 514 10.74 25.18 -27.02
C PRO A 514 9.96 26.51 -26.92
N ALA A 515 9.89 27.12 -25.74
CA ALA A 515 9.25 28.43 -25.55
C ALA A 515 10.00 29.56 -26.26
N LEU A 516 11.33 29.52 -26.26
CA LEU A 516 12.14 30.50 -27.01
C LEU A 516 11.88 30.38 -28.50
N MET A 517 11.90 29.15 -29.03
CA MET A 517 11.63 28.88 -30.45
C MET A 517 10.25 29.41 -30.86
N PHE A 518 9.23 29.24 -30.01
CA PHE A 518 7.91 29.83 -30.24
C PHE A 518 7.99 31.37 -30.32
N LEU A 519 8.53 32.05 -29.31
CA LEU A 519 8.61 33.51 -29.27
C LEU A 519 9.41 34.09 -30.46
N GLU A 520 10.50 33.44 -30.85
CA GLU A 520 11.28 33.83 -32.02
C GLU A 520 10.52 33.63 -33.33
N SER A 521 9.74 32.54 -33.43
CA SER A 521 8.91 32.29 -34.62
C SER A 521 7.81 33.34 -34.82
N VAL A 522 7.21 33.84 -33.73
CA VAL A 522 6.13 34.85 -33.81
C VAL A 522 6.62 36.29 -33.78
N GLY A 523 7.82 36.56 -33.23
CA GLY A 523 8.17 37.92 -32.81
C GLY A 523 9.65 38.22 -32.71
N SER A 524 10.55 37.51 -33.40
CA SER A 524 12.00 37.76 -33.35
C SER A 524 12.41 39.23 -33.52
N ARG A 525 11.72 39.99 -34.37
CA ARG A 525 11.95 41.44 -34.58
C ARG A 525 11.61 42.33 -33.37
N PHE A 526 10.86 41.82 -32.41
CA PHE A 526 10.45 42.51 -31.18
C PHE A 526 11.31 42.12 -29.96
N LYS A 527 12.34 41.30 -30.20
CA LYS A 527 13.25 40.79 -29.17
C LYS A 527 14.29 41.83 -28.81
N THR A 528 14.43 42.10 -27.52
CA THR A 528 15.49 42.93 -26.94
C THR A 528 16.21 42.12 -25.85
N SER A 529 17.53 42.30 -25.70
CA SER A 529 18.29 41.63 -24.64
C SER A 529 18.16 42.37 -23.32
N THR A 530 18.06 41.63 -22.21
CA THR A 530 18.02 42.16 -20.84
C THR A 530 19.06 41.45 -19.98
N GLU A 531 19.32 41.95 -18.76
CA GLU A 531 20.30 41.34 -17.85
C GLU A 531 19.96 39.88 -17.48
N ALA A 532 18.67 39.56 -17.40
CA ALA A 532 18.17 38.24 -17.01
C ALA A 532 17.77 37.35 -18.19
N GLY A 533 17.85 37.82 -19.44
CA GLY A 533 17.44 37.07 -20.62
C GLY A 533 16.99 37.95 -21.78
N PHE A 534 15.74 37.81 -22.20
CA PHE A 534 15.15 38.55 -23.30
C PHE A 534 13.81 39.18 -22.93
N LEU A 535 13.47 40.28 -23.58
CA LEU A 535 12.15 40.89 -23.55
C LEU A 535 11.59 40.93 -24.97
N PHE A 536 10.41 40.36 -25.17
CA PHE A 536 9.67 40.46 -26.43
C PHE A 536 8.54 41.47 -26.26
N SER A 537 8.65 42.62 -26.93
CA SER A 537 7.70 43.72 -26.80
C SER A 537 6.84 43.84 -28.05
N PHE A 538 5.67 43.21 -28.02
CA PHE A 538 4.78 43.11 -29.17
C PHE A 538 3.87 44.34 -29.26
N PRO A 539 3.80 45.05 -30.40
CA PRO A 539 2.75 46.04 -30.62
C PRO A 539 1.37 45.41 -30.46
N THR A 540 0.45 46.07 -29.76
CA THR A 540 -0.88 45.51 -29.46
C THR A 540 -1.61 45.02 -30.72
N ALA A 541 -1.62 45.82 -31.79
CA ALA A 541 -2.23 45.45 -33.06
C ALA A 541 -1.63 44.17 -33.66
N TYR A 542 -0.32 43.98 -33.53
CA TYR A 542 0.35 42.77 -33.99
C TYR A 542 -0.01 41.56 -33.13
N ALA A 543 -0.01 41.72 -31.80
CA ALA A 543 -0.34 40.65 -30.87
C ALA A 543 -1.75 40.08 -31.14
N CYS A 544 -2.74 40.94 -31.40
CA CYS A 544 -4.11 40.53 -31.77
C CYS A 544 -4.18 39.65 -33.03
N GLU A 545 -3.27 39.85 -33.98
CA GLU A 545 -3.28 39.18 -35.28
C GLU A 545 -2.47 37.87 -35.31
N ILE A 546 -1.85 37.48 -34.20
CA ILE A 546 -1.07 36.25 -34.11
C ILE A 546 -1.98 35.05 -34.41
N LYS A 547 -1.67 34.34 -35.49
CA LYS A 547 -2.38 33.13 -35.91
C LYS A 547 -1.39 31.98 -36.06
N TYR A 548 -1.83 30.81 -35.63
CA TYR A 548 -1.10 29.58 -35.86
C TYR A 548 -1.16 29.20 -37.35
N LYS A 549 0.01 28.94 -37.95
CA LYS A 549 0.13 28.38 -39.30
C LYS A 549 0.99 27.11 -39.21
N PRO A 550 0.38 25.91 -39.21
CA PRO A 550 1.14 24.66 -39.21
C PRO A 550 2.01 24.56 -40.46
N ALA A 551 3.23 24.03 -40.34
CA ALA A 551 4.11 23.81 -41.47
C ALA A 551 3.52 22.76 -42.43
N ALA A 552 3.69 22.94 -43.75
CA ALA A 552 3.21 22.03 -44.78
C ALA A 552 4.01 20.72 -44.89
N ALA A 553 5.10 20.56 -44.13
CA ALA A 553 5.90 19.36 -44.08
C ALA A 553 5.47 18.46 -42.90
N PRO A 554 5.56 17.12 -43.03
CA PRO A 554 5.29 16.21 -41.93
C PRO A 554 6.21 16.54 -40.74
N PRO A 555 5.73 16.44 -39.50
CA PRO A 555 6.56 16.75 -38.34
C PRO A 555 7.76 15.79 -38.33
N ALA A 556 8.97 16.35 -38.22
CA ALA A 556 10.11 15.57 -37.79
C ALA A 556 9.74 14.96 -36.44
N THR A 557 9.84 13.64 -36.35
CA THR A 557 9.54 12.86 -35.15
C THR A 557 10.25 13.51 -33.97
N LEU A 558 9.51 14.12 -33.04
CA LEU A 558 10.08 14.67 -31.83
C LEU A 558 10.79 13.51 -31.11
N GLU A 559 12.12 13.56 -31.04
CA GLU A 559 12.91 12.54 -30.37
C GLU A 559 12.40 12.35 -28.94
N ARG A 560 12.02 11.11 -28.61
CA ARG A 560 11.62 10.72 -27.26
C ARG A 560 12.77 11.03 -26.31
N ILE A 561 12.53 11.94 -25.37
CA ILE A 561 13.42 12.13 -24.22
C ILE A 561 13.38 10.82 -23.43
N PRO A 562 14.52 10.14 -23.20
CA PRO A 562 14.57 8.91 -22.42
C PRO A 562 13.94 9.16 -21.04
N GLN A 563 13.00 8.30 -20.66
CA GLN A 563 12.49 8.31 -19.29
C GLN A 563 13.61 7.82 -18.37
N PRO A 564 13.83 8.46 -17.20
CA PRO A 564 14.83 8.00 -16.25
C PRO A 564 14.51 6.57 -15.84
N GLU A 565 15.47 5.66 -16.07
CA GLU A 565 15.41 4.28 -15.62
C GLU A 565 15.17 4.26 -14.11
N THR A 566 14.02 3.72 -13.74
CA THR A 566 13.67 3.53 -12.34
C THR A 566 14.42 2.28 -11.89
N GLN A 567 15.25 2.40 -10.85
CA GLN A 567 16.06 1.29 -10.34
C GLN A 567 15.15 0.08 -10.06
N ALA A 568 15.39 -1.02 -10.77
CA ALA A 568 14.63 -2.25 -10.65
C ALA A 568 14.83 -2.86 -9.25
N ARG A 569 13.77 -2.81 -8.43
CA ARG A 569 13.65 -3.66 -7.24
C ARG A 569 13.47 -5.11 -7.72
N GLU A 570 13.97 -6.08 -6.97
CA GLU A 570 13.65 -7.49 -7.23
C GLU A 570 12.12 -7.66 -7.22
N PRO A 571 11.52 -8.21 -8.28
CA PRO A 571 10.08 -8.28 -8.41
C PRO A 571 9.50 -9.30 -7.41
N VAL A 572 8.43 -8.92 -6.72
CA VAL A 572 7.66 -9.81 -5.85
C VAL A 572 7.07 -10.95 -6.69
N ASP A 573 7.28 -12.20 -6.28
CA ASP A 573 6.72 -13.37 -6.95
C ASP A 573 5.24 -13.58 -6.55
N TYR A 574 4.35 -12.84 -7.20
CA TYR A 574 2.91 -12.95 -6.94
C TYR A 574 2.33 -14.31 -7.33
N ALA A 575 2.90 -15.00 -8.32
CA ALA A 575 2.43 -16.32 -8.72
C ALA A 575 2.72 -17.35 -7.63
N TYR A 576 3.90 -17.28 -7.01
CA TYR A 576 4.22 -18.11 -5.84
C TYR A 576 3.26 -17.82 -4.68
N ILE A 577 2.99 -16.55 -4.36
CA ILE A 577 2.05 -16.20 -3.29
C ILE A 577 0.66 -16.80 -3.56
N ALA A 578 0.14 -16.59 -4.77
CA ALA A 578 -1.19 -17.04 -5.16
C ALA A 578 -1.36 -18.57 -5.27
N THR A 579 -0.26 -19.32 -5.35
CA THR A 579 -0.29 -20.79 -5.47
C THR A 579 0.14 -21.51 -4.19
N ARG A 580 1.10 -20.95 -3.43
CA ARG A 580 1.75 -21.61 -2.29
C ARG A 580 1.47 -20.96 -0.94
N LEU A 581 0.88 -19.77 -0.90
CA LEU A 581 0.59 -19.02 0.33
C LEU A 581 -0.84 -18.46 0.32
N ARG A 582 -1.78 -19.22 -0.25
CA ARG A 582 -3.19 -18.81 -0.40
C ARG A 582 -4.07 -19.21 0.79
N SER A 583 -3.52 -19.97 1.76
CA SER A 583 -4.23 -20.31 3.00
C SER A 583 -3.36 -20.09 4.23
N VAL A 584 -4.01 -19.87 5.37
CA VAL A 584 -3.33 -19.69 6.67
C VAL A 584 -2.46 -20.90 7.02
N GLU A 585 -2.94 -22.11 6.74
CA GLU A 585 -2.19 -23.33 6.98
C GLU A 585 -0.88 -23.35 6.18
N GLN A 586 -0.93 -23.02 4.88
CA GLN A 586 0.26 -22.97 4.04
C GLN A 586 1.26 -21.91 4.53
N ILE A 587 0.76 -20.75 4.94
CA ILE A 587 1.56 -19.64 5.47
C ILE A 587 2.28 -20.09 6.74
N LEU A 588 1.55 -20.66 7.70
CA LEU A 588 2.12 -21.18 8.95
C LEU A 588 3.14 -22.30 8.70
N GLN A 589 2.86 -23.23 7.79
CA GLN A 589 3.80 -24.28 7.40
C GLN A 589 5.11 -23.70 6.84
N GLN A 590 5.03 -22.67 5.99
CA GLN A 590 6.22 -22.00 5.45
C GLN A 590 6.98 -21.22 6.52
N MET A 591 6.28 -20.53 7.42
CA MET A 591 6.91 -19.84 8.55
C MET A 591 7.69 -20.81 9.45
N HIS A 592 7.12 -21.99 9.73
CA HIS A 592 7.75 -22.97 10.61
C HIS A 592 8.83 -23.81 9.89
N GLY A 593 8.73 -23.98 8.57
CA GLY A 593 9.67 -24.76 7.76
C GLY A 593 10.98 -24.04 7.39
N VAL A 594 11.08 -22.73 7.62
CA VAL A 594 12.24 -21.89 7.21
C VAL A 594 13.31 -21.72 8.29
N ARG A 595 13.17 -22.27 9.51
CA ARG A 595 14.27 -22.25 10.49
C ARG A 595 15.30 -23.36 10.20
N PRO A 596 16.58 -23.04 9.90
CA PRO A 596 17.61 -24.08 9.87
C PRO A 596 17.65 -24.75 11.25
N ALA A 597 17.59 -26.08 11.28
CA ALA A 597 17.88 -26.85 12.47
C ALA A 597 19.26 -26.42 12.99
N GLN A 598 19.29 -25.64 14.08
CA GLN A 598 20.53 -25.34 14.75
C GLN A 598 21.16 -26.68 15.19
N PRO A 599 22.49 -26.85 15.06
CA PRO A 599 23.15 -28.03 15.57
C PRO A 599 22.88 -28.12 17.08
N ALA A 600 22.51 -29.33 17.54
CA ALA A 600 22.19 -29.60 18.94
C ALA A 600 23.19 -28.94 19.90
N PRO A 601 22.74 -28.21 20.95
CA PRO A 601 23.64 -27.54 21.87
C PRO A 601 24.56 -28.56 22.55
N GLN A 602 25.86 -28.24 22.55
CA GLN A 602 26.90 -29.01 23.20
C GLN A 602 26.77 -28.85 24.73
N ARG A 603 26.74 -29.99 25.45
CA ARG A 603 26.60 -30.14 26.91
C ARG A 603 25.31 -29.56 27.52
N GLN A 604 24.23 -30.35 27.44
CA GLN A 604 23.08 -30.20 28.34
C GLN A 604 23.52 -30.45 29.78
N GLU A 605 23.50 -29.42 30.62
CA GLU A 605 23.51 -29.64 32.07
C GLU A 605 22.14 -30.18 32.48
N ALA A 606 22.15 -31.34 33.11
CA ALA A 606 20.93 -32.04 33.53
C ALA A 606 20.23 -31.28 34.67
N PRO A 607 18.89 -31.40 34.79
CA PRO A 607 18.13 -30.88 35.92
C PRO A 607 18.72 -31.29 37.27
N ARG A 608 18.97 -30.30 38.14
CA ARG A 608 19.62 -30.49 39.45
C ARG A 608 18.59 -30.63 40.56
N THR A 609 17.42 -30.01 40.43
CA THR A 609 16.30 -30.09 41.38
C THR A 609 15.09 -30.81 40.79
N ASP A 610 14.19 -31.32 41.65
CA ASP A 610 12.95 -31.95 41.20
C ASP A 610 12.01 -30.95 40.48
N LEU A 611 12.09 -29.66 40.84
CA LEU A 611 11.37 -28.58 40.16
C LEU A 611 11.90 -28.37 38.73
N GLU A 612 13.22 -28.25 38.56
CA GLU A 612 13.86 -28.14 37.25
C GLU A 612 13.55 -29.36 36.35
N ARG A 613 13.50 -30.57 36.94
CA ARG A 613 13.17 -31.79 36.18
C ARG A 613 11.75 -31.73 35.63
N GLN A 614 10.79 -31.36 36.48
CA GLN A 614 9.39 -31.26 36.10
C GLN A 614 9.13 -30.15 35.07
N LEU A 615 9.90 -29.06 35.11
CA LEU A 615 9.83 -27.97 34.13
C LEU A 615 10.47 -28.38 32.80
N ALA A 616 11.62 -29.05 32.83
CA ALA A 616 12.29 -29.55 31.63
C ALA A 616 11.44 -30.59 30.88
N GLU A 617 10.75 -31.48 31.60
CA GLU A 617 9.79 -32.44 31.00
C GLU A 617 8.62 -31.71 30.33
N LEU A 618 8.05 -30.71 31.00
CA LEU A 618 6.95 -29.91 30.49
C LEU A 618 7.36 -29.10 29.26
N TRP A 619 8.58 -28.58 29.22
CA TRP A 619 9.16 -27.93 28.04
C TRP A 619 9.40 -28.91 26.89
N ALA A 620 9.95 -30.09 27.18
CA ALA A 620 10.19 -31.13 26.18
C ALA A 620 8.89 -31.58 25.50
N GLU A 621 7.82 -31.76 26.29
CA GLU A 621 6.48 -32.08 25.77
C GLU A 621 5.89 -30.96 24.91
N LEU A 622 6.04 -29.71 25.36
CA LEU A 622 5.45 -28.55 24.69
C LEU A 622 6.18 -28.19 23.38
N LEU A 623 7.51 -28.25 23.39
CA LEU A 623 8.37 -27.95 22.25
C LEU A 623 8.59 -29.17 21.33
N ARG A 624 8.11 -30.36 21.73
CA ARG A 624 8.30 -31.64 21.03
C ARG A 624 9.77 -31.98 20.77
N VAL A 625 10.63 -31.70 21.75
CA VAL A 625 12.07 -31.99 21.70
C VAL A 625 12.41 -33.15 22.64
N PRO A 626 13.44 -33.97 22.34
CA PRO A 626 13.74 -35.18 23.11
C PRO A 626 14.27 -34.91 24.53
N SER A 627 14.88 -33.74 24.77
CA SER A 627 15.36 -33.32 26.09
C SER A 627 15.67 -31.82 26.09
N VAL A 628 15.58 -31.19 27.26
CA VAL A 628 15.83 -29.77 27.51
C VAL A 628 16.83 -29.65 28.66
N GLY A 629 17.94 -28.93 28.44
CA GLY A 629 18.91 -28.57 29.46
C GLY A 629 18.47 -27.37 30.30
N ILE A 630 19.00 -27.24 31.53
CA ILE A 630 18.53 -26.20 32.46
C ILE A 630 18.82 -24.76 32.03
N HIS A 631 19.82 -24.57 31.17
CA HIS A 631 20.24 -23.28 30.62
C HIS A 631 19.85 -23.12 29.14
N ASP A 632 19.11 -24.07 28.58
CA ASP A 632 18.61 -23.93 27.21
C ASP A 632 17.57 -22.83 27.19
N ASN A 633 17.71 -21.90 26.24
CA ASN A 633 16.75 -20.84 26.06
C ASN A 633 15.52 -21.41 25.33
N PHE A 634 14.33 -21.13 25.88
CA PHE A 634 13.05 -21.58 25.34
C PHE A 634 12.86 -21.25 23.86
N PHE A 635 13.30 -20.06 23.42
CA PHE A 635 13.15 -19.59 22.05
C PHE A 635 14.14 -20.25 21.09
N ASP A 636 15.36 -20.56 21.57
CA ASP A 636 16.37 -21.28 20.79
C ASP A 636 15.93 -22.73 20.53
N LEU A 637 15.14 -23.31 21.43
CA LEU A 637 14.56 -24.65 21.30
C LEU A 637 13.28 -24.69 20.42
N GLY A 638 12.93 -23.60 19.75
CA GLY A 638 11.75 -23.52 18.88
C GLY A 638 10.49 -23.01 19.59
N GLY A 639 10.60 -22.53 20.82
CA GLY A 639 9.53 -21.81 21.51
C GLY A 639 9.21 -20.47 20.86
N HIS A 640 7.96 -20.03 21.02
CA HIS A 640 7.49 -18.69 20.63
C HIS A 640 6.54 -18.17 21.71
N SER A 641 6.19 -16.87 21.68
CA SER A 641 5.44 -16.21 22.76
C SER A 641 4.14 -16.93 23.14
N LEU A 642 3.47 -17.56 22.18
CA LEU A 642 2.28 -18.37 22.46
C LEU A 642 2.61 -19.66 23.25
N LEU A 643 3.65 -20.41 22.86
CA LEU A 643 4.08 -21.57 23.64
C LEU A 643 4.57 -21.13 25.02
N ALA A 644 5.15 -19.93 25.15
CA ALA A 644 5.53 -19.39 26.46
C ALA A 644 4.30 -19.07 27.33
N VAL A 645 3.21 -18.55 26.74
CA VAL A 645 1.93 -18.35 27.44
C VAL A 645 1.32 -19.69 27.87
N GLU A 646 1.31 -20.69 26.99
CA GLU A 646 0.82 -22.04 27.30
C GLU A 646 1.66 -22.69 28.42
N LEU A 647 2.97 -22.53 28.35
CA LEU A 647 3.91 -22.96 29.37
C LEU A 647 3.58 -22.35 30.74
N LEU A 648 3.45 -21.02 30.82
CA LEU A 648 3.10 -20.35 32.07
C LEU A 648 1.74 -20.81 32.61
N SER A 649 0.77 -21.08 31.73
CA SER A 649 -0.53 -21.64 32.11
C SER A 649 -0.41 -23.02 32.75
N ARG A 650 0.39 -23.93 32.16
CA ARG A 650 0.64 -25.27 32.72
C ARG A 650 1.44 -25.21 34.02
N VAL A 651 2.38 -24.27 34.14
CA VAL A 651 3.14 -24.01 35.38
C VAL A 651 2.19 -23.59 36.51
N ARG A 652 1.26 -22.67 36.24
CA ARG A 652 0.25 -22.26 37.21
C ARG A 652 -0.61 -23.44 37.68
N GLN A 653 -1.08 -24.27 36.76
CA GLN A 653 -1.89 -25.45 37.10
C GLN A 653 -1.13 -26.47 37.96
N LYS A 654 0.16 -26.66 37.67
CA LYS A 654 0.99 -27.69 38.31
C LYS A 654 1.56 -27.23 39.65
N PHE A 655 1.91 -25.95 39.79
CA PHE A 655 2.62 -25.42 40.95
C PHE A 655 1.82 -24.38 41.77
N ASN A 656 0.62 -23.99 41.32
CA ASN A 656 -0.24 -22.99 41.96
C ASN A 656 0.43 -21.61 42.16
N VAL A 657 1.35 -21.25 41.25
CA VAL A 657 2.09 -20.00 41.26
C VAL A 657 1.66 -19.11 40.09
N ASP A 658 1.41 -17.84 40.37
CA ASP A 658 1.13 -16.80 39.36
C ASP A 658 2.42 -16.05 38.99
N LEU A 659 2.87 -16.22 37.75
CA LEU A 659 4.07 -15.59 37.19
C LEU A 659 3.69 -14.55 36.13
N SER A 660 4.36 -13.39 36.14
CA SER A 660 4.17 -12.35 35.12
C SER A 660 4.76 -12.78 33.77
N LEU A 661 4.14 -12.33 32.68
CA LEU A 661 4.65 -12.48 31.31
C LEU A 661 5.98 -11.73 31.10
N ASP A 662 6.33 -10.78 31.96
CA ASP A 662 7.63 -10.09 31.91
C ASP A 662 8.81 -11.06 32.04
N LEU A 663 8.60 -12.21 32.73
CA LEU A 663 9.60 -13.26 32.89
C LEU A 663 9.97 -13.92 31.55
N VAL A 664 9.02 -14.00 30.62
CA VAL A 664 9.22 -14.59 29.27
C VAL A 664 10.12 -13.71 28.41
N TYR A 665 10.14 -12.40 28.68
CA TYR A 665 10.90 -11.41 27.90
C TYR A 665 12.20 -10.98 28.58
N ALA A 666 12.57 -11.59 29.71
CA ALA A 666 13.90 -11.44 30.29
C ALA A 666 14.96 -12.03 29.35
N SER A 667 16.17 -11.47 29.36
CA SER A 667 17.25 -11.76 28.40
C SER A 667 17.69 -13.23 28.29
N ALA A 668 17.23 -14.13 29.17
CA ALA A 668 17.41 -15.57 29.05
C ALA A 668 16.21 -16.36 29.62
N PHE A 669 15.19 -16.67 28.81
CA PHE A 669 14.08 -17.50 29.31
C PHE A 669 14.49 -18.98 29.36
N THR A 670 15.05 -19.42 30.50
CA THR A 670 15.60 -20.77 30.74
C THR A 670 14.85 -21.52 31.84
N VAL A 671 15.00 -22.85 31.89
CA VAL A 671 14.38 -23.67 32.95
C VAL A 671 14.87 -23.25 34.33
N ALA A 672 16.17 -22.92 34.48
CA ALA A 672 16.75 -22.46 35.74
C ALA A 672 16.15 -21.11 36.21
N GLU A 673 15.90 -20.17 35.28
CA GLU A 673 15.31 -18.88 35.62
C GLU A 673 13.82 -19.01 35.97
N LEU A 674 13.09 -19.86 35.25
CA LEU A 674 11.71 -20.17 35.56
C LEU A 674 11.57 -20.89 36.91
N ALA A 675 12.44 -21.86 37.20
CA ALA A 675 12.48 -22.54 38.50
C ALA A 675 12.73 -21.55 39.64
N LYS A 676 13.70 -20.65 39.48
CA LYS A 676 14.02 -19.62 40.48
C LYS A 676 12.85 -18.65 40.71
N ALA A 677 12.14 -18.26 39.64
CA ALA A 677 10.97 -17.39 39.75
C ALA A 677 9.81 -18.08 40.49
N ILE A 678 9.59 -19.37 40.24
CA ILE A 678 8.60 -20.19 40.96
C ILE A 678 8.97 -20.28 42.44
N GLU A 679 10.22 -20.61 42.75
CA GLU A 679 10.70 -20.71 44.14
C GLU A 679 10.52 -19.39 44.89
N LEU A 680 10.89 -18.26 44.29
CA LEU A 680 10.73 -16.94 44.90
C LEU A 680 9.26 -16.66 45.26
N GLN A 681 8.34 -17.02 44.36
CA GLN A 681 6.92 -16.80 44.54
C GLN A 681 6.30 -17.77 45.55
N MET A 682 6.75 -19.03 45.59
CA MET A 682 6.36 -19.99 46.63
C MET A 682 6.81 -19.54 48.01
N ILE A 683 8.00 -18.94 48.11
CA ILE A 683 8.54 -18.36 49.35
C ILE A 683 7.72 -17.13 49.78
N GLU A 684 7.33 -16.25 48.85
CA GLU A 684 6.46 -15.10 49.15
C GLU A 684 5.03 -15.52 49.57
N GLN A 685 4.50 -16.60 48.99
CA GLN A 685 3.17 -17.13 49.32
C GLN A 685 3.13 -17.91 50.65
N ALA A 686 4.25 -18.46 51.11
CA ALA A 686 4.35 -19.19 52.38
C ALA A 686 4.13 -18.30 53.63
N GLY A 687 4.26 -16.97 53.49
CA GLY A 687 3.99 -16.00 54.54
C GLY A 687 4.98 -16.01 55.72
N PRO A 688 4.95 -14.97 56.57
CA PRO A 688 5.91 -14.79 57.68
C PRO A 688 5.79 -15.83 58.81
N GLU A 689 4.66 -16.56 58.90
CA GLU A 689 4.42 -17.56 59.95
C GLU A 689 5.23 -18.85 59.72
N GLN A 690 5.38 -19.29 58.48
CA GLN A 690 6.18 -20.47 58.14
C GLN A 690 7.69 -20.18 58.23
N TYR A 691 8.10 -18.96 57.90
CA TYR A 691 9.47 -18.47 58.17
C TYR A 691 9.78 -18.43 59.66
N ALA A 692 8.81 -18.02 60.49
CA ALA A 692 8.96 -18.01 61.94
C ALA A 692 8.99 -19.43 62.53
N GLU A 693 8.26 -20.39 61.97
CA GLU A 693 8.35 -21.81 62.36
C GLU A 693 9.71 -22.42 62.00
N ILE A 694 10.20 -22.17 60.78
CA ILE A 694 11.51 -22.68 60.33
C ILE A 694 12.64 -22.02 61.14
N LEU A 695 12.56 -20.71 61.42
CA LEU A 695 13.49 -20.02 62.32
C LEU A 695 13.38 -20.51 63.77
N ALA A 696 12.17 -20.80 64.26
CA ALA A 696 11.96 -21.32 65.61
C ALA A 696 12.38 -22.79 65.77
N GLU A 697 12.38 -23.59 64.71
CA GLU A 697 12.99 -24.92 64.69
C GLU A 697 14.53 -24.83 64.63
N LEU A 698 15.08 -23.88 63.86
CA LEU A 698 16.51 -23.61 63.80
C LEU A 698 17.07 -23.03 65.11
N GLU A 699 16.32 -22.19 65.82
CA GLU A 699 16.68 -21.63 67.13
C GLU A 699 16.52 -22.63 68.29
N LYS A 700 15.78 -23.73 68.11
CA LYS A 700 15.62 -24.81 69.09
C LYS A 700 16.70 -25.89 68.99
N LEU A 701 17.47 -25.90 67.90
CA LEU A 701 18.64 -26.73 67.77
C LEU A 701 19.78 -26.11 68.58
N SER A 702 20.40 -26.89 69.46
CA SER A 702 21.62 -26.43 70.12
C SER A 702 22.75 -26.24 69.08
N ASP A 703 23.71 -25.36 69.36
CA ASP A 703 24.88 -25.13 68.49
C ASP A 703 25.64 -26.42 68.13
N GLU A 704 25.53 -27.47 68.96
CA GLU A 704 26.08 -28.81 68.69
C GLU A 704 25.21 -29.62 67.71
N GLU A 705 23.87 -29.51 67.78
CA GLU A 705 22.95 -30.21 66.86
C GLU A 705 22.89 -29.54 65.48
N ALA A 706 22.95 -28.22 65.42
CA ALA A 706 23.03 -27.47 64.18
C ALA A 706 24.35 -27.74 63.43
N ARG A 707 25.47 -27.85 64.16
CA ARG A 707 26.76 -28.29 63.59
C ARG A 707 26.73 -29.74 63.15
N ALA A 708 26.10 -30.64 63.90
CA ALA A 708 25.98 -32.05 63.52
C ALA A 708 25.12 -32.25 62.26
N LEU A 709 24.07 -31.45 62.04
CA LEU A 709 23.24 -31.44 60.83
C LEU A 709 23.99 -30.90 59.62
N LEU A 710 24.70 -29.77 59.77
CA LEU A 710 25.56 -29.20 58.73
C LEU A 710 26.72 -30.12 58.37
N GLU A 711 27.34 -30.80 59.34
CA GLU A 711 28.35 -31.82 59.08
C GLU A 711 27.76 -33.06 58.40
N ARG A 712 26.49 -33.41 58.64
CA ARG A 712 25.81 -34.53 57.96
C ARG A 712 25.49 -34.24 56.48
N GLU A 713 25.12 -33.00 56.17
CA GLU A 713 24.93 -32.54 54.79
C GLU A 713 26.26 -32.31 54.06
N LEU A 714 27.30 -31.82 54.76
CA LEU A 714 28.64 -31.61 54.20
C LEU A 714 29.48 -32.90 54.09
N GLN A 715 29.21 -33.93 54.91
CA GLN A 715 29.87 -35.25 54.84
C GLN A 715 29.08 -36.29 54.04
N SER A 716 27.94 -35.96 53.41
CA SER A 716 27.37 -36.86 52.40
C SER A 716 28.28 -36.85 51.17
N PRO A 717 29.11 -37.89 50.95
CA PRO A 717 30.04 -37.91 49.85
C PRO A 717 29.28 -38.24 48.57
N ALA A 718 29.74 -37.65 47.46
CA ALA A 718 29.51 -38.22 46.15
C ALA A 718 29.84 -39.73 46.16
N GLY A 719 28.82 -40.56 45.92
CA GLY A 719 28.92 -41.96 45.50
C GLY A 719 29.64 -42.96 46.41
N GLU A 720 28.91 -43.95 46.92
CA GLU A 720 29.47 -45.29 47.10
C GLU A 720 28.77 -46.28 46.15
N LYS A 721 29.57 -46.83 45.22
CA LYS A 721 29.38 -48.21 44.75
C LYS A 721 29.47 -49.13 45.96
N SER A 722 28.55 -50.08 46.12
CA SER A 722 28.82 -51.54 46.10
C SER A 722 27.63 -52.34 46.63
N GLY A 723 27.17 -53.26 45.79
CA GLY A 723 26.11 -54.24 45.99
C GLY A 723 25.74 -54.83 44.65
#